data_AF-A0AAW0D2X5-F1
#
_entry.id   AF-A0AAW0D2X5-F1
#
_cell.length_a   1.000
_cell.length_b   1.000
_cell.length_c   1.000
_cell.angle_alpha   90.00
_cell.angle_beta   90.00
_cell.angle_gamma   90.00
#
_symmetry.space_group_name_H-M   'P 1'
#
loop_
_entity.id
_entity.type
_entity.pdbx_description
1 polymer ?
#
loop_
_entity_poly.entity_id
_entity_poly.type
_entity_poly.pdbx_seq_one_letter_code
_entity_poly.pdbx_strand_id
1 'polypeptide(L)'
;MSLLLRTGCTRKLFSVGSTIIRFPGLGCHKKPAGLEKPGSSARIQRDFSVGIPEYGTTTEADVKLLTSNLIDAVNQQNFAAAERIRLHLATEHTAIPPHPVYERAALAAIRFSGRQDYETFLTWIRLVPDNQNPSQVKNGPLTKTRNMLFRTGNPARNLQLLTEFSLLCASKGYGLLVWDDLVHLMTQFAPAYEAVAFFRSYESALLQYYTNHHPGFVEETASNQRNALIMLCCEAGWLDQAVQLVQDSQGFRVLAGCLRLIDILRARNDAESVALVESIIRKGRATEPSVPHPSDFVIPSPNSFIARRLGAFFHPASHSQEAARSLPPAVYPIRAIIEGVQPPRSRAWVAARLRELRGAIRRRSLTTYTPPGSTLHQLMAHYSANDGQSRGLLHLRKEALLSSDPSSYTWLCKEMYYLHESRKFADIVALFDANFDDAFLPPHPWRVIRGALIPIDLWRTVQTVPRKMKISNADAWVIWNALVRLSASIADVDVDSLSLLEDLHHSTVHFASNLRSSEFRAFPTSYTAVLRSIIWGYGELSEIDKAVAAASDLSLIGQLDLTTVGVFDELAGLHARSGNVAAATQILESLEKVGPRLPIYGVMMDGYIHAGLIAEALKLEARMKRECKYIPGRNWRMDATLQALRTADT
;
A
#
# COMPACT_ATOMS: atom_id res chain seq x y z
N MET A 1 -34.22 -51.77 -44.14
CA MET A 1 -33.95 -52.95 -43.30
C MET A 1 -33.37 -52.46 -41.97
N SER A 2 -34.19 -52.60 -40.93
CA SER A 2 -33.91 -53.00 -39.53
C SER A 2 -32.49 -52.75 -38.97
N LEU A 3 -32.28 -52.13 -37.80
CA LEU A 3 -32.99 -52.35 -36.54
C LEU A 3 -32.98 -51.09 -35.64
N LEU A 4 -34.16 -50.84 -35.06
CA LEU A 4 -34.41 -50.15 -33.80
C LEU A 4 -33.81 -50.92 -32.62
N LEU A 5 -33.45 -50.22 -31.53
CA LEU A 5 -34.09 -50.45 -30.22
C LEU A 5 -33.88 -49.28 -29.22
N ARG A 6 -35.04 -48.86 -28.73
CA ARG A 6 -35.47 -47.90 -27.69
C ARG A 6 -34.67 -48.00 -26.37
N THR A 7 -34.59 -46.96 -25.55
CA THR A 7 -35.65 -46.39 -24.69
C THR A 7 -35.13 -45.04 -24.14
N GLY A 8 -35.88 -43.96 -23.89
CA GLY A 8 -37.26 -43.81 -23.47
C GLY A 8 -37.27 -43.08 -22.12
N CYS A 9 -37.36 -41.74 -22.11
CA CYS A 9 -37.80 -41.02 -20.91
C CYS A 9 -38.44 -39.67 -21.25
N THR A 10 -39.54 -39.42 -20.57
CA THR A 10 -40.59 -38.43 -20.79
C THR A 10 -40.19 -37.04 -20.31
N ARG A 11 -40.35 -36.03 -21.16
CA ARG A 11 -40.30 -34.60 -20.78
C ARG A 11 -41.51 -34.28 -19.89
N LYS A 12 -41.28 -34.08 -18.59
CA LYS A 12 -42.19 -33.34 -17.72
C LYS A 12 -41.94 -31.84 -17.94
N LEU A 13 -42.95 -31.16 -18.47
CA LEU A 13 -43.09 -29.71 -18.41
C LEU A 13 -43.26 -29.31 -16.93
N PHE A 14 -42.27 -28.61 -16.38
CA PHE A 14 -42.46 -27.83 -15.15
C PHE A 14 -42.61 -26.37 -15.54
N SER A 15 -43.84 -25.88 -15.45
CA SER A 15 -44.14 -24.47 -15.26
C SER A 15 -43.63 -24.10 -13.86
N VAL A 16 -42.62 -23.25 -13.74
CA VAL A 16 -42.24 -22.63 -12.48
C VAL A 16 -42.84 -21.24 -12.48
N GLY A 17 -43.83 -21.07 -11.62
CA GLY A 17 -44.56 -19.83 -11.42
C GLY A 17 -43.69 -18.72 -10.84
N SER A 18 -44.04 -17.50 -11.23
CA SER A 18 -43.50 -16.24 -10.74
C SER A 18 -43.77 -16.11 -9.24
N THR A 19 -42.77 -16.41 -8.41
CA THR A 19 -42.82 -16.09 -6.98
C THR A 19 -42.42 -14.63 -6.80
N ILE A 20 -43.42 -13.77 -6.67
CA ILE A 20 -43.28 -12.40 -6.16
C ILE A 20 -42.85 -12.50 -4.69
N ILE A 21 -41.58 -12.21 -4.41
CA ILE A 21 -41.10 -12.04 -3.04
C ILE A 21 -41.66 -10.70 -2.54
N ARG A 22 -42.73 -10.78 -1.73
CA ARG A 22 -43.22 -9.65 -0.93
C ARG A 22 -42.27 -9.45 0.26
N PHE A 23 -41.71 -8.25 0.37
CA PHE A 23 -40.98 -7.80 1.55
C PHE A 23 -41.88 -7.85 2.80
N PRO A 24 -41.42 -8.35 3.96
CA PRO A 24 -42.12 -8.17 5.21
C PRO A 24 -41.97 -6.71 5.67
N GLY A 25 -43.12 -6.05 5.84
CA GLY A 25 -43.23 -4.67 6.29
C GLY A 25 -42.59 -4.46 7.66
N LEU A 26 -41.87 -3.34 7.77
CA LEU A 26 -41.43 -2.76 9.02
C LEU A 26 -42.66 -2.41 9.87
N GLY A 27 -42.89 -3.22 10.90
CA GLY A 27 -43.88 -2.93 11.94
C GLY A 27 -43.51 -1.66 12.68
N CYS A 28 -44.30 -0.61 12.46
CA CYS A 28 -44.30 0.59 13.29
C CYS A 28 -44.80 0.24 14.69
N HIS A 29 -43.89 0.22 15.68
CA HIS A 29 -44.29 0.19 17.08
C HIS A 29 -44.97 1.52 17.45
N LYS A 30 -46.30 1.46 17.55
CA LYS A 30 -47.13 2.44 18.24
C LYS A 30 -46.69 2.51 19.71
N LYS A 31 -46.23 3.67 20.17
CA LYS A 31 -46.24 4.03 21.60
C LYS A 31 -47.68 4.32 22.03
N PRO A 32 -48.15 3.81 23.18
CA PRO A 32 -49.42 4.23 23.73
C PRO A 32 -49.27 5.58 24.42
N ALA A 33 -50.19 6.48 24.09
CA ALA A 33 -50.50 7.66 24.88
C ALA A 33 -51.33 7.25 26.09
N GLY A 34 -50.96 7.75 27.27
CA GLY A 34 -51.76 7.68 28.49
C GLY A 34 -51.51 8.96 29.29
N LEU A 35 -52.50 9.86 29.26
CA LEU A 35 -52.62 11.02 30.13
C LEU A 35 -52.81 10.58 31.59
N GLU A 36 -52.22 11.30 32.53
CA GLU A 36 -52.92 11.78 33.73
C GLU A 36 -52.17 12.97 34.38
N LYS A 37 -52.88 13.69 35.23
CA LYS A 37 -52.85 15.15 35.47
C LYS A 37 -52.02 15.54 36.74
N PRO A 38 -51.96 16.83 37.15
CA PRO A 38 -50.77 17.45 37.73
C PRO A 38 -50.75 17.47 39.27
N GLY A 39 -49.55 17.60 39.85
CA GLY A 39 -49.36 17.77 41.28
C GLY A 39 -48.15 18.63 41.65
N SER A 40 -48.45 19.79 42.25
CA SER A 40 -47.68 20.54 43.25
C SER A 40 -46.23 20.96 42.96
N SER A 41 -46.10 22.26 42.67
CA SER A 41 -44.93 23.08 42.99
C SER A 41 -44.58 23.00 44.48
N ALA A 42 -43.35 22.56 44.79
CA ALA A 42 -42.67 22.88 46.04
C ALA A 42 -41.37 23.61 45.69
N ARG A 43 -41.43 24.93 45.86
CA ARG A 43 -40.33 25.88 45.72
C ARG A 43 -39.37 25.66 46.89
N ILE A 44 -38.22 25.03 46.65
CA ILE A 44 -37.10 25.05 47.57
C ILE A 44 -36.06 26.02 46.98
N GLN A 45 -36.16 27.28 47.36
CA GLN A 45 -35.01 28.18 47.38
C GLN A 45 -34.06 27.63 48.45
N ARG A 46 -32.95 27.03 48.02
CA ARG A 46 -31.76 26.88 48.86
C ARG A 46 -30.76 27.91 48.38
N ASP A 47 -30.51 28.87 49.27
CA ASP A 47 -29.40 29.80 49.17
C ASP A 47 -28.09 29.01 49.05
N PHE A 48 -27.47 29.08 47.87
CA PHE A 48 -26.08 28.70 47.68
C PHE A 48 -25.20 29.88 48.08
N SER A 49 -25.07 30.11 49.39
CA SER A 49 -23.89 30.76 49.94
C SER A 49 -22.74 29.75 49.86
N VAL A 50 -22.00 29.79 48.75
CA VAL A 50 -20.77 29.02 48.55
C VAL A 50 -19.72 29.57 49.51
N GLY A 51 -19.61 28.94 50.68
CA GLY A 51 -18.37 29.00 51.44
C GLY A 51 -17.28 28.35 50.60
N ILE A 52 -16.20 29.08 50.33
CA ILE A 52 -14.99 28.52 49.73
C ILE A 52 -14.52 27.42 50.70
N PRO A 53 -14.58 26.13 50.34
CA PRO A 53 -14.08 25.08 51.20
C PRO A 53 -12.57 25.28 51.31
N GLU A 54 -12.03 25.21 52.52
CA GLU A 54 -10.60 25.01 52.72
C GLU A 54 -10.18 23.79 51.88
N TYR A 55 -9.27 23.99 50.94
CA TYR A 55 -8.76 22.95 50.05
C TYR A 55 -8.08 21.87 50.89
N GLY A 56 -8.84 20.82 51.21
CA GLY A 56 -8.30 19.62 51.82
C GLY A 56 -7.25 19.04 50.87
N THR A 57 -6.04 18.81 51.37
CA THR A 57 -4.95 18.20 50.61
C THR A 57 -5.40 16.84 50.08
N THR A 58 -5.46 16.68 48.75
CA THR A 58 -5.79 15.41 48.08
C THR A 58 -4.87 14.32 48.59
N THR A 59 -5.41 13.24 49.17
CA THR A 59 -4.58 12.17 49.72
C THR A 59 -4.02 11.30 48.58
N GLU A 60 -2.90 10.61 48.81
CA GLU A 60 -2.32 9.67 47.83
C GLU A 60 -3.33 8.57 47.41
N ALA A 61 -4.23 8.19 48.32
CA ALA A 61 -5.31 7.24 48.05
C ALA A 61 -6.33 7.80 47.03
N ASP A 62 -6.68 9.08 47.14
CA ASP A 62 -7.58 9.76 46.21
C ASP A 62 -6.97 9.85 44.81
N VAL A 63 -5.66 10.13 44.72
CA VAL A 63 -4.93 10.16 43.44
C VAL A 63 -4.93 8.80 42.76
N LYS A 64 -4.66 7.71 43.51
CA LYS A 64 -4.70 6.34 42.97
C LYS A 64 -6.11 5.97 42.50
N LEU A 65 -7.13 6.34 43.26
CA LEU A 65 -8.53 6.11 42.90
C LEU A 65 -8.94 6.87 41.63
N LEU A 66 -8.61 8.16 41.54
CA LEU A 66 -8.90 8.98 40.35
C LEU A 66 -8.17 8.47 39.11
N THR A 67 -6.92 8.01 39.26
CA THR A 67 -6.17 7.39 38.16
C THR A 67 -6.80 6.08 37.69
N SER A 68 -7.25 5.23 38.62
CA SER A 68 -7.99 4.00 38.27
C SER A 68 -9.27 4.33 37.51
N ASN A 69 -10.04 5.31 38.03
CA ASN A 69 -11.27 5.78 37.39
C ASN A 69 -11.02 6.35 35.99
N LEU A 70 -9.88 7.03 35.78
CA LEU A 70 -9.48 7.53 34.47
C LEU A 70 -9.26 6.37 33.47
N ILE A 71 -8.51 5.35 33.87
CA ILE A 71 -8.24 4.15 33.06
C ILE A 71 -9.56 3.42 32.75
N ASP A 72 -10.43 3.26 33.75
CA ASP A 72 -11.72 2.61 33.61
C ASP A 72 -12.64 3.38 32.67
N ALA A 73 -12.70 4.71 32.77
CA ALA A 73 -13.47 5.55 31.87
C ALA A 73 -13.01 5.39 30.40
N VAL A 74 -11.70 5.33 30.14
CA VAL A 74 -11.16 5.10 28.78
C VAL A 74 -11.46 3.68 28.30
N ASN A 75 -11.37 2.67 29.17
CA ASN A 75 -11.71 1.28 28.84
C ASN A 75 -13.19 1.12 28.48
N GLN A 76 -14.08 1.82 29.19
CA GLN A 76 -15.51 1.87 28.94
C GLN A 76 -15.90 2.77 27.76
N GLN A 77 -14.92 3.35 27.06
CA GLN A 77 -15.12 4.31 25.95
C GLN A 77 -15.91 5.57 26.35
N ASN A 78 -15.95 5.91 27.64
CA ASN A 78 -16.55 7.14 28.14
C ASN A 78 -15.53 8.29 28.12
N PHE A 79 -15.15 8.70 26.90
CA PHE A 79 -14.06 9.66 26.69
C PHE A 79 -14.35 11.06 27.26
N ALA A 80 -15.63 11.46 27.33
CA ALA A 80 -16.03 12.72 27.96
C ALA A 80 -15.80 12.71 29.49
N ALA A 81 -16.10 11.59 30.16
CA ALA A 81 -15.78 11.43 31.57
C ALA A 81 -14.27 11.35 31.80
N ALA A 82 -13.56 10.60 30.97
CA ALA A 82 -12.10 10.50 31.02
C ALA A 82 -11.43 11.87 30.89
N GLU A 83 -11.88 12.72 29.95
CA GLU A 83 -11.33 14.06 29.76
C GLU A 83 -11.59 14.98 30.96
N ARG A 84 -12.78 14.91 31.59
CA ARG A 84 -13.06 15.66 32.83
C ARG A 84 -12.15 15.23 33.98
N ILE A 85 -11.95 13.92 34.15
CA ILE A 85 -11.04 13.39 35.19
C ILE A 85 -9.60 13.84 34.90
N ARG A 86 -9.15 13.77 33.64
CA ARG A 86 -7.81 14.22 33.21
C ARG A 86 -7.60 15.71 33.50
N LEU A 87 -8.57 16.57 33.17
CA LEU A 87 -8.51 18.00 33.43
C LEU A 87 -8.51 18.32 34.93
N HIS A 88 -9.28 17.57 35.73
CA HIS A 88 -9.25 17.70 37.19
C HIS A 88 -7.88 17.34 37.74
N LEU A 89 -7.30 16.18 37.36
CA LEU A 89 -5.95 15.79 37.76
C LEU A 89 -4.88 16.81 37.34
N ALA A 90 -5.02 17.41 36.15
CA ALA A 90 -4.12 18.45 35.67
C ALA A 90 -4.25 19.77 36.46
N THR A 91 -5.46 20.14 36.89
CA THR A 91 -5.74 21.34 37.70
C THR A 91 -5.14 21.20 39.10
N GLU A 92 -5.20 19.99 39.67
CA GLU A 92 -4.58 19.66 40.96
C GLU A 92 -3.06 19.38 40.84
N HIS A 93 -2.44 19.66 39.69
CA HIS A 93 -1.03 19.37 39.39
C HIS A 93 -0.59 17.93 39.70
N THR A 94 -1.53 16.98 39.62
CA THR A 94 -1.29 15.58 39.93
C THR A 94 -0.73 14.86 38.69
N ALA A 95 0.43 14.21 38.86
CA ALA A 95 1.06 13.46 37.78
C ALA A 95 0.20 12.24 37.39
N ILE A 96 -0.25 12.19 36.13
CA ILE A 96 -1.00 11.05 35.59
C ILE A 96 0.01 9.99 35.15
N PRO A 97 0.00 8.77 35.75
CA PRO A 97 0.94 7.73 35.35
C PRO A 97 0.63 7.24 33.93
N PRO A 98 1.65 6.93 33.13
CA PRO A 98 1.46 6.55 31.75
C PRO A 98 0.80 5.18 31.61
N HIS A 99 -0.08 5.02 30.63
CA HIS A 99 -0.79 3.76 30.37
C HIS A 99 -1.14 3.59 28.88
N PRO A 100 -0.98 2.39 28.28
CA PRO A 100 -1.21 2.18 26.85
C PRO A 100 -2.68 2.38 26.43
N VAL A 101 -3.63 2.28 27.38
CA VAL A 101 -5.07 2.51 27.10
C VAL A 101 -5.34 3.91 26.56
N TYR A 102 -4.52 4.90 26.92
CA TYR A 102 -4.71 6.29 26.53
C TYR A 102 -4.58 6.52 25.02
N GLU A 103 -3.97 5.57 24.27
CA GLU A 103 -4.07 5.57 22.80
C GLU A 103 -5.53 5.60 22.33
N ARG A 104 -6.44 4.90 23.02
CA ARG A 104 -7.87 4.88 22.65
C ARG A 104 -8.52 6.25 22.83
N ALA A 105 -8.19 6.96 23.90
CA ALA A 105 -8.67 8.31 24.15
C ALA A 105 -8.13 9.30 23.10
N ALA A 106 -6.86 9.18 22.73
CA ALA A 106 -6.27 9.96 21.64
C ALA A 106 -7.02 9.71 20.32
N LEU A 107 -7.23 8.45 19.94
CA LEU A 107 -7.98 8.10 18.73
C LEU A 107 -9.42 8.63 18.74
N ALA A 108 -10.07 8.68 19.90
CA ALA A 108 -11.40 9.27 20.03
C ALA A 108 -11.36 10.80 19.85
N ALA A 109 -10.40 11.48 20.49
CA ALA A 109 -10.25 12.93 20.40
C ALA A 109 -10.17 13.41 18.94
N ILE A 110 -9.37 12.75 18.10
CA ILE A 110 -9.25 13.15 16.70
C ILE A 110 -10.45 12.76 15.82
N ARG A 111 -11.27 11.78 16.23
CA ARG A 111 -12.50 11.39 15.50
C ARG A 111 -13.67 12.32 15.75
N PHE A 112 -13.87 12.74 17.00
CA PHE A 112 -15.03 13.54 17.38
C PHE A 112 -14.84 15.04 17.13
N SER A 113 -13.61 15.52 17.12
CA SER A 113 -13.31 16.94 16.96
C SER A 113 -13.36 17.33 15.49
N GLY A 114 -14.57 17.51 14.92
CA GLY A 114 -14.72 18.03 13.54
C GLY A 114 -13.93 19.32 13.26
N ARG A 115 -13.40 19.99 14.30
CA ARG A 115 -12.31 20.96 14.28
C ARG A 115 -11.04 20.37 14.92
N GLN A 116 -9.89 20.68 14.34
CA GLN A 116 -8.53 20.23 14.68
C GLN A 116 -8.11 20.41 16.16
N ASP A 117 -8.73 19.70 17.11
CA ASP A 117 -8.27 19.67 18.50
C ASP A 117 -7.08 18.71 18.64
N TYR A 118 -5.98 19.12 18.02
CA TYR A 118 -4.71 18.40 17.99
C TYR A 118 -4.03 18.43 19.36
N GLU A 119 -4.26 19.47 20.16
CA GLU A 119 -3.72 19.60 21.50
C GLU A 119 -4.27 18.53 22.44
N THR A 120 -5.58 18.30 22.44
CA THR A 120 -6.18 17.22 23.21
C THR A 120 -5.64 15.86 22.76
N PHE A 121 -5.55 15.63 21.45
CA PHE A 121 -4.94 14.41 20.90
C PHE A 121 -3.50 14.20 21.40
N LEU A 122 -2.62 15.19 21.25
CA LEU A 122 -1.21 15.10 21.64
C LEU A 122 -1.05 14.94 23.15
N THR A 123 -1.92 15.57 23.94
CA THR A 123 -1.95 15.42 25.39
C THR A 123 -2.23 13.98 25.80
N TRP A 124 -3.18 13.30 25.14
CA TRP A 124 -3.42 11.87 25.39
C TRP A 124 -2.25 10.99 24.94
N ILE A 125 -1.58 11.31 23.82
CA ILE A 125 -0.41 10.55 23.36
C ILE A 125 0.78 10.70 24.34
N ARG A 126 0.96 11.87 24.97
CA ARG A 126 2.00 12.08 25.99
C ARG A 126 1.86 11.11 27.18
N LEU A 127 0.62 10.71 27.51
CA LEU A 127 0.32 9.75 28.56
C LEU A 127 0.53 8.28 28.16
N VAL A 128 0.77 7.96 26.89
CA VAL A 128 1.15 6.60 26.49
C VAL A 128 2.54 6.30 27.07
N PRO A 129 2.86 5.09 27.57
CA PRO A 129 4.17 4.77 28.11
C PRO A 129 5.26 4.85 27.04
N ASP A 130 6.50 5.05 27.48
CA ASP A 130 7.65 4.95 26.60
C ASP A 130 7.88 3.48 26.22
N ASN A 131 8.33 3.27 24.98
CA ASN A 131 8.69 1.94 24.52
C ASN A 131 9.93 1.47 25.27
N GLN A 132 9.91 0.30 25.91
CA GLN A 132 11.11 -0.25 26.56
C GLN A 132 11.97 -1.06 25.59
N ASN A 133 11.42 -1.39 24.41
CA ASN A 133 12.14 -2.15 23.39
C ASN A 133 11.90 -1.52 22.00
N PRO A 134 12.71 -0.53 21.59
CA PRO A 134 12.56 0.16 20.32
C PRO A 134 12.72 -0.75 19.10
N SER A 135 13.29 -1.95 19.26
CA SER A 135 13.42 -2.93 18.16
C SER A 135 12.14 -3.73 17.89
N GLN A 136 11.20 -3.82 18.86
CA GLN A 136 10.01 -4.68 18.79
C GLN A 136 8.70 -3.88 18.67
N VAL A 137 8.63 -2.92 17.76
CA VAL A 137 7.46 -2.01 17.69
C VAL A 137 6.24 -2.61 16.97
N LYS A 138 6.36 -3.80 16.38
CA LYS A 138 5.26 -4.42 15.62
C LYS A 138 4.12 -4.82 16.55
N ASN A 139 2.92 -4.29 16.27
CA ASN A 139 1.69 -4.49 17.05
C ASN A 139 1.70 -3.86 18.45
N GLY A 140 2.68 -2.98 18.73
CA GLY A 140 2.72 -2.23 19.98
C GLY A 140 1.73 -1.05 20.01
N PRO A 141 1.71 -0.30 21.14
CA PRO A 141 1.00 0.96 21.24
C PRO A 141 1.31 1.89 20.06
N LEU A 142 0.35 2.76 19.73
CA LEU A 142 0.43 3.74 18.63
C LEU A 142 0.34 3.16 17.21
N THR A 143 0.32 1.82 17.04
CA THR A 143 0.16 1.21 15.70
C THR A 143 -1.17 1.59 15.05
N LYS A 144 -2.26 1.62 15.84
CA LYS A 144 -3.59 2.01 15.34
C LYS A 144 -3.63 3.49 15.00
N THR A 145 -3.03 4.31 15.87
CA THR A 145 -2.89 5.75 15.67
C THR A 145 -2.11 6.09 14.40
N ARG A 146 -0.95 5.45 14.19
CA ARG A 146 -0.17 5.55 12.95
C ARG A 146 -1.02 5.21 11.72
N ASN A 147 -1.69 4.06 11.71
CA ASN A 147 -2.49 3.64 10.55
C ASN A 147 -3.61 4.64 10.24
N MET A 148 -4.28 5.14 11.28
CA MET A 148 -5.36 6.11 11.10
C MET A 148 -4.85 7.45 10.55
N LEU A 149 -3.74 7.95 11.10
CA LEU A 149 -3.17 9.24 10.75
C LEU A 149 -2.51 9.25 9.36
N PHE A 150 -1.71 8.23 9.05
CA PHE A 150 -0.90 8.20 7.83
C PHE A 150 -1.57 7.47 6.66
N ARG A 151 -2.42 6.47 6.90
CA ARG A 151 -2.91 5.57 5.82
C ARG A 151 -4.36 5.78 5.43
N THR A 152 -5.24 6.14 6.37
CA THR A 152 -6.67 6.33 6.08
C THR A 152 -7.09 7.78 5.94
N GLY A 153 -6.24 8.74 6.33
CA GLY A 153 -6.54 10.17 6.29
C GLY A 153 -6.06 10.89 5.03
N ASN A 154 -6.19 12.23 5.03
CA ASN A 154 -5.50 13.12 4.09
C ASN A 154 -4.26 13.70 4.77
N PRO A 155 -3.12 12.99 4.76
CA PRO A 155 -1.98 13.37 5.58
C PRO A 155 -1.35 14.70 5.13
N ALA A 156 -1.51 15.10 3.87
CA ALA A 156 -1.05 16.38 3.37
C ALA A 156 -1.74 17.59 4.02
N ARG A 157 -3.00 17.45 4.44
CA ARG A 157 -3.74 18.53 5.13
C ARG A 157 -3.37 18.67 6.61
N ASN A 158 -2.78 17.63 7.19
CA ASN A 158 -2.51 17.54 8.62
C ASN A 158 -0.99 17.45 8.90
N LEU A 159 -0.16 18.07 8.05
CA LEU A 159 1.30 17.93 8.14
C LEU A 159 1.83 18.33 9.51
N GLN A 160 1.33 19.44 10.08
CA GLN A 160 1.72 19.91 11.41
C GLN A 160 1.46 18.84 12.49
N LEU A 161 0.22 18.32 12.56
CA LEU A 161 -0.13 17.26 13.51
C LEU A 161 0.78 16.04 13.34
N LEU A 162 1.04 15.63 12.08
CA LEU A 162 1.87 14.46 11.79
C LEU A 162 3.34 14.68 12.19
N THR A 163 3.86 15.90 12.02
CA THR A 163 5.20 16.27 12.48
C THR A 163 5.29 16.22 14.00
N GLU A 164 4.35 16.82 14.73
CA GLU A 164 4.34 16.84 16.21
C GLU A 164 4.13 15.43 16.80
N PHE A 165 3.20 14.66 16.24
CA PHE A 165 3.01 13.26 16.60
C PHE A 165 4.27 12.43 16.37
N SER A 166 4.99 12.67 15.27
CA SER A 166 6.21 11.92 14.94
C SER A 166 7.37 12.26 15.87
N LEU A 167 7.52 13.54 16.25
CA LEU A 167 8.51 13.96 17.26
C LEU A 167 8.21 13.30 18.61
N LEU A 168 6.94 13.26 19.01
CA LEU A 168 6.52 12.60 20.24
C LEU A 168 6.73 11.07 20.19
N CYS A 169 6.54 10.45 19.03
CA CYS A 169 6.89 9.04 18.84
C CYS A 169 8.40 8.83 18.99
N ALA A 170 9.23 9.69 18.40
CA ALA A 170 10.69 9.59 18.51
C ALA A 170 11.16 9.73 19.96
N SER A 171 10.65 10.73 20.70
CA SER A 171 11.03 10.98 22.10
C SER A 171 10.59 9.88 23.07
N LYS A 172 9.70 8.98 22.64
CA LYS A 172 9.15 7.88 23.46
C LYS A 172 9.59 6.50 22.96
N GLY A 173 10.56 6.42 22.04
CA GLY A 173 11.07 5.13 21.52
C GLY A 173 10.18 4.44 20.49
N TYR A 174 9.20 5.16 19.92
CA TYR A 174 8.35 4.72 18.82
C TYR A 174 8.79 5.29 17.46
N GLY A 175 9.99 5.86 17.36
CA GLY A 175 10.44 6.51 16.13
C GLY A 175 10.34 5.60 14.89
N LEU A 176 10.91 4.38 14.99
CA LEU A 176 10.90 3.41 13.88
C LEU A 176 9.48 3.02 13.40
N LEU A 177 8.45 3.19 14.24
CA LEU A 177 7.06 2.91 13.86
C LEU A 177 6.55 3.86 12.76
N VAL A 178 6.93 5.13 12.86
CA VAL A 178 6.40 6.22 12.01
C VAL A 178 7.36 6.66 10.91
N TRP A 179 8.65 6.31 11.03
CA TRP A 179 9.72 6.75 10.15
C TRP A 179 9.40 6.63 8.65
N ASP A 180 9.01 5.45 8.18
CA ASP A 180 8.74 5.22 6.75
C ASP A 180 7.64 6.12 6.18
N ASP A 181 6.53 6.26 6.91
CA ASP A 181 5.38 7.03 6.42
C ASP A 181 5.71 8.53 6.47
N LEU A 182 6.44 8.96 7.50
CA LEU A 182 6.92 10.31 7.68
C LEU A 182 7.90 10.72 6.58
N VAL A 183 8.88 9.87 6.26
CA VAL A 183 9.85 10.12 5.20
C VAL A 183 9.14 10.34 3.86
N HIS A 184 8.19 9.47 3.53
CA HIS A 184 7.41 9.61 2.30
C HIS A 184 6.60 10.91 2.28
N LEU A 185 5.99 11.26 3.41
CA LEU A 185 5.19 12.47 3.53
C LEU A 185 6.04 13.75 3.38
N MET A 186 7.13 13.85 4.14
CA MET A 186 7.99 15.04 4.15
C MET A 186 8.67 15.25 2.79
N THR A 187 9.16 14.18 2.15
CA THR A 187 9.76 14.30 0.81
C THR A 187 8.77 14.69 -0.27
N GLN A 188 7.49 14.34 -0.11
CA GLN A 188 6.46 14.64 -1.09
C GLN A 188 5.86 16.04 -0.93
N PHE A 189 5.70 16.51 0.31
CA PHE A 189 4.87 17.69 0.62
C PHE A 189 5.62 18.85 1.26
N ALA A 190 6.78 18.62 1.89
CA ALA A 190 7.55 19.68 2.54
C ALA A 190 8.71 20.18 1.64
N PRO A 191 9.04 21.47 1.68
CA PRO A 191 10.28 21.98 1.12
C PRO A 191 11.52 21.29 1.73
N ALA A 192 12.59 21.16 0.95
CA ALA A 192 13.80 20.45 1.36
C ALA A 192 14.38 20.97 2.69
N TYR A 193 14.46 22.30 2.88
CA TYR A 193 15.01 22.90 4.09
C TYR A 193 14.14 22.62 5.33
N GLU A 194 12.81 22.71 5.19
CA GLU A 194 11.84 22.41 6.25
C GLU A 194 11.88 20.92 6.62
N ALA A 195 11.91 20.03 5.62
CA ALA A 195 12.02 18.61 5.84
C ALA A 195 13.30 18.23 6.60
N VAL A 196 14.44 18.79 6.20
CA VAL A 196 15.74 18.51 6.84
C VAL A 196 15.81 19.10 8.25
N ALA A 197 15.30 20.31 8.46
CA ALA A 197 15.20 20.89 9.80
C ALA A 197 14.34 20.02 10.73
N PHE A 198 13.18 19.58 10.25
CA PHE A 198 12.32 18.65 10.97
C PHE A 198 13.03 17.32 11.28
N PHE A 199 13.74 16.74 10.31
CA PHE A 199 14.46 15.49 10.50
C PHE A 199 15.60 15.60 11.52
N ARG A 200 16.24 16.76 11.65
CA ARG A 200 17.20 17.04 12.74
C ARG A 200 16.51 17.09 14.10
N SER A 201 15.36 17.74 14.20
CA SER A 201 14.55 17.73 15.43
C SER A 201 14.12 16.30 15.81
N TYR A 202 13.76 15.51 14.81
CA TYR A 202 13.41 14.10 14.99
C TYR A 202 14.59 13.25 15.45
N GLU A 203 15.77 13.42 14.84
CA GLU A 203 17.02 12.78 15.27
C GLU A 203 17.36 13.18 16.71
N SER A 204 17.27 14.46 17.06
CA SER A 204 17.51 14.93 18.43
C SER A 204 16.56 14.30 19.45
N ALA A 205 15.27 14.23 19.14
CA ALA A 205 14.28 13.60 20.02
C ALA A 205 14.54 12.09 20.19
N LEU A 206 14.93 11.41 19.11
CA LEU A 206 15.31 10.00 19.15
C LEU A 206 16.57 9.79 20.02
N LEU A 207 17.61 10.60 19.83
CA LEU A 207 18.85 10.48 20.59
C LEU A 207 18.66 10.81 22.07
N GLN A 208 17.80 11.77 22.40
CA GLN A 208 17.43 12.05 23.79
C GLN A 208 16.80 10.82 24.46
N TYR A 209 15.88 10.15 23.79
CA TYR A 209 15.28 8.92 24.28
C TYR A 209 16.34 7.81 24.49
N TYR A 210 17.21 7.58 23.50
CA TYR A 210 18.26 6.57 23.63
C TYR A 210 19.27 6.93 24.72
N THR A 211 19.57 8.22 24.93
CA THR A 211 20.46 8.66 26.02
C THR A 211 19.88 8.30 27.39
N ASN A 212 18.57 8.48 27.56
CA ASN A 212 17.89 8.24 28.83
C ASN A 212 17.68 6.75 29.11
N HIS A 213 17.33 5.94 28.11
CA HIS A 213 16.91 4.55 28.30
C HIS A 213 17.92 3.50 27.83
N HIS A 214 18.78 3.86 26.87
CA HIS A 214 19.64 2.93 26.13
C HIS A 214 21.00 3.56 25.77
N PRO A 215 21.78 4.07 26.74
CA PRO A 215 22.95 4.92 26.47
C PRO A 215 24.02 4.23 25.62
N GLY A 216 24.16 2.91 25.73
CA GLY A 216 25.11 2.12 24.93
C GLY A 216 24.83 2.11 23.43
N PHE A 217 23.66 2.56 22.99
CA PHE A 217 23.26 2.58 21.58
C PHE A 217 23.18 3.99 20.98
N VAL A 218 23.54 5.04 21.74
CA VAL A 218 23.40 6.44 21.28
C VAL A 218 24.26 6.72 20.05
N GLU A 219 25.55 6.36 20.09
CA GLU A 219 26.49 6.60 18.98
C GLU A 219 26.11 5.84 17.71
N GLU A 220 25.72 4.56 17.87
CA GLU A 220 25.26 3.72 16.77
C GLU A 220 23.95 4.27 16.18
N THR A 221 23.00 4.67 17.01
CA THR A 221 21.72 5.24 16.58
C THR A 221 21.93 6.56 15.85
N ALA A 222 22.78 7.44 16.37
CA ALA A 222 23.13 8.71 15.72
C ALA A 222 23.77 8.47 14.35
N SER A 223 24.75 7.57 14.27
CA SER A 223 25.42 7.24 13.01
C SER A 223 24.43 6.64 11.99
N ASN A 224 23.58 5.70 12.42
CA ASN A 224 22.57 5.08 11.59
C ASN A 224 21.52 6.08 11.07
N GLN A 225 21.01 6.92 11.96
CA GLN A 225 20.00 7.93 11.62
C GLN A 225 20.57 8.99 10.68
N ARG A 226 21.79 9.46 10.96
CA ARG A 226 22.48 10.41 10.10
C ARG A 226 22.76 9.85 8.72
N ASN A 227 23.20 8.59 8.64
CA ASN A 227 23.40 7.89 7.38
C ASN A 227 22.08 7.76 6.59
N ALA A 228 20.99 7.41 7.27
CA ALA A 228 19.66 7.34 6.68
C ALA A 228 19.20 8.71 6.12
N LEU A 229 19.46 9.80 6.85
CA LEU A 229 19.13 11.16 6.40
C LEU A 229 19.93 11.60 5.18
N ILE A 230 21.22 11.31 5.13
CA ILE A 230 22.05 11.61 3.95
C ILE A 230 21.57 10.81 2.74
N MET A 231 21.28 9.52 2.93
CA MET A 231 20.71 8.67 1.88
C MET A 231 19.38 9.21 1.38
N LEU A 232 18.52 9.66 2.29
CA LEU A 232 17.23 10.27 1.95
C LEU A 232 17.41 11.57 1.14
N CYS A 233 18.31 12.45 1.56
CA CYS A 233 18.59 13.69 0.83
C CYS A 233 19.15 13.40 -0.57
N CYS A 234 20.02 12.39 -0.70
CA CYS A 234 20.50 11.92 -2.00
C CYS A 234 19.35 11.42 -2.90
N GLU A 235 18.42 10.65 -2.35
CA GLU A 235 17.27 10.11 -3.07
C GLU A 235 16.27 11.17 -3.49
N ALA A 236 16.02 12.17 -2.64
CA ALA A 236 15.15 13.29 -2.94
C ALA A 236 15.82 14.35 -3.84
N GLY A 237 17.12 14.22 -4.12
CA GLY A 237 17.90 15.18 -4.91
C GLY A 237 18.31 16.45 -4.16
N TRP A 238 18.20 16.45 -2.83
CA TRP A 238 18.55 17.54 -1.92
C TRP A 238 20.04 17.53 -1.57
N LEU A 239 20.89 17.67 -2.59
CA LEU A 239 22.32 17.41 -2.44
C LEU A 239 23.01 18.42 -1.51
N ASP A 240 22.64 19.69 -1.56
CA ASP A 240 23.22 20.73 -0.69
C ASP A 240 22.96 20.40 0.79
N GLN A 241 21.75 19.97 1.11
CA GLN A 241 21.39 19.54 2.45
C GLN A 241 22.11 18.24 2.85
N ALA A 242 22.33 17.32 1.91
CA ALA A 242 23.12 16.12 2.15
C ALA A 242 24.59 16.47 2.50
N VAL A 243 25.21 17.39 1.76
CA VAL A 243 26.57 17.88 2.03
C VAL A 243 26.63 18.57 3.40
N GLN A 244 25.65 19.44 3.71
CA GLN A 244 25.55 20.07 5.03
C GLN A 244 25.41 19.03 6.15
N LEU A 245 24.58 18.01 5.97
CA LEU A 245 24.43 16.94 6.96
C LEU A 245 25.75 16.20 7.19
N VAL A 246 26.57 15.97 6.16
CA VAL A 246 27.91 15.37 6.31
C VAL A 246 28.85 16.30 7.08
N GLN A 247 28.83 17.61 6.80
CA GLN A 247 29.62 18.60 7.54
C GLN A 247 29.26 18.62 9.03
N ASP A 248 27.98 18.52 9.34
CA ASP A 248 27.46 18.46 10.71
C ASP A 248 27.75 17.11 11.40
N SER A 249 28.23 16.10 10.66
CA SER A 249 28.42 14.73 11.16
C SER A 249 29.79 14.47 11.78
N GLN A 250 30.53 15.51 12.21
CA GLN A 250 31.87 15.33 12.76
C GLN A 250 31.82 14.39 13.98
N GLY A 251 32.41 13.21 13.83
CA GLY A 251 32.46 12.16 14.87
C GLY A 251 31.54 10.95 14.66
N PHE A 252 30.63 10.95 13.66
CA PHE A 252 29.76 9.81 13.38
C PHE A 252 30.32 8.87 12.29
N ARG A 253 29.96 7.58 12.37
CA ARG A 253 30.32 6.58 11.34
C ARG A 253 29.31 6.61 10.19
N VAL A 254 29.51 7.50 9.22
CA VAL A 254 28.53 7.76 8.14
C VAL A 254 29.00 7.27 6.76
N LEU A 255 29.49 6.04 6.67
CA LEU A 255 30.22 5.60 5.47
C LEU A 255 29.34 5.38 4.23
N ALA A 256 28.21 4.67 4.34
CA ALA A 256 27.43 4.26 3.17
C ALA A 256 26.74 5.44 2.45
N GLY A 257 26.15 6.35 3.22
CA GLY A 257 25.48 7.54 2.72
C GLY A 257 26.45 8.51 2.06
N CYS A 258 27.63 8.72 2.67
CA CYS A 258 28.65 9.60 2.09
C CYS A 258 29.20 9.06 0.77
N LEU A 259 29.41 7.74 0.65
CA LEU A 259 29.87 7.14 -0.61
C LEU A 259 28.85 7.34 -1.73
N ARG A 260 27.56 7.10 -1.47
CA ARG A 260 26.50 7.36 -2.45
C ARG A 260 26.42 8.84 -2.83
N LEU A 261 26.56 9.74 -1.87
CA LEU A 261 26.58 11.18 -2.12
C LEU A 261 27.75 11.55 -3.05
N ILE A 262 28.97 11.05 -2.78
CA ILE A 262 30.14 11.26 -3.64
C ILE A 262 29.87 10.78 -5.07
N ASP A 263 29.30 9.59 -5.24
CA ASP A 263 29.00 9.05 -6.57
C ASP A 263 28.03 9.96 -7.35
N ILE A 264 27.01 10.49 -6.68
CA ILE A 264 26.03 11.40 -7.29
C ILE A 264 26.66 12.77 -7.61
N LEU A 265 27.47 13.32 -6.70
CA LEU A 265 28.14 14.61 -6.91
C LEU A 265 29.16 14.54 -8.05
N ARG A 266 29.93 13.45 -8.14
CA ARG A 266 30.84 13.18 -9.27
C ARG A 266 30.08 13.09 -10.59
N ALA A 267 28.94 12.39 -10.62
CA ALA A 267 28.09 12.32 -11.82
C ALA A 267 27.57 13.69 -12.27
N ARG A 268 27.48 14.67 -11.36
CA ARG A 268 27.11 16.07 -11.63
C ARG A 268 28.29 17.01 -11.86
N ASN A 269 29.54 16.51 -11.85
CA ASN A 269 30.77 17.31 -11.93
C ASN A 269 30.93 18.36 -10.81
N ASP A 270 30.36 18.12 -9.62
CA ASP A 270 30.55 18.99 -8.45
C ASP A 270 31.82 18.59 -7.68
N ALA A 271 32.98 19.03 -8.18
CA ALA A 271 34.29 18.66 -7.63
C ALA A 271 34.54 19.24 -6.23
N GLU A 272 33.98 20.41 -5.92
CA GLU A 272 34.16 21.08 -4.63
C GLU A 272 33.47 20.31 -3.51
N SER A 273 32.19 19.96 -3.69
CA SER A 273 31.44 19.16 -2.72
C SER A 273 32.03 17.76 -2.55
N VAL A 274 32.54 17.15 -3.62
CA VAL A 274 33.24 15.85 -3.54
C VAL A 274 34.50 15.95 -2.68
N ALA A 275 35.36 16.94 -2.93
CA ALA A 275 36.58 17.14 -2.16
C ALA A 275 36.28 17.39 -0.67
N LEU A 276 35.24 18.17 -0.39
CA LEU A 276 34.75 18.43 0.96
C LEU A 276 34.30 17.13 1.66
N VAL A 277 33.39 16.37 1.06
CA VAL A 277 32.87 15.11 1.65
C VAL A 277 33.99 14.10 1.85
N GLU A 278 34.90 13.94 0.87
CA GLU A 278 36.07 13.07 1.00
C GLU A 278 37.00 13.49 2.14
N SER A 279 37.23 14.80 2.32
CA SER A 279 38.07 15.30 3.40
C SER A 279 37.52 14.94 4.78
N ILE A 280 36.19 14.97 4.93
CA ILE A 280 35.49 14.62 6.17
C ILE A 280 35.59 13.11 6.43
N ILE A 281 35.38 12.28 5.41
CA ILE A 281 35.54 10.81 5.53
C ILE A 281 36.98 10.45 5.93
N ARG A 282 37.98 11.09 5.31
CA ARG A 282 39.41 10.84 5.63
C ARG A 282 39.73 11.22 7.07
N LYS A 283 39.22 12.37 7.55
CA LYS A 283 39.38 12.80 8.94
C LYS A 283 38.73 11.81 9.92
N GLY A 284 37.52 11.33 9.62
CA GLY A 284 36.81 10.38 10.49
C GLY A 284 37.48 9.01 10.62
N ARG A 285 38.15 8.52 9.57
CA ARG A 285 38.90 7.24 9.62
C ARG A 285 40.16 7.31 10.49
N ALA A 286 40.78 8.48 10.62
CA ALA A 286 42.00 8.63 11.41
C ALA A 286 41.74 8.53 12.93
N THR A 287 40.49 8.69 13.36
CA THR A 287 40.08 8.74 14.77
C THR A 287 39.45 7.45 15.29
N GLU A 288 39.45 6.34 14.54
CA GLU A 288 38.83 5.09 15.01
C GLU A 288 39.73 4.32 16.00
N PRO A 289 39.38 4.22 17.31
CA PRO A 289 39.94 3.20 18.18
C PRO A 289 39.40 1.82 17.79
N SER A 290 40.25 0.80 17.83
CA SER A 290 39.89 -0.59 17.60
C SER A 290 39.06 -1.14 18.77
N VAL A 291 37.75 -0.88 18.77
CA VAL A 291 36.83 -1.43 19.79
C VAL A 291 36.19 -2.73 19.26
N PRO A 292 36.18 -3.82 20.05
CA PRO A 292 35.51 -5.06 19.67
C PRO A 292 33.99 -4.86 19.53
N HIS A 293 33.39 -5.38 18.45
CA HIS A 293 31.95 -5.37 18.25
C HIS A 293 31.24 -6.30 19.26
N PRO A 294 30.27 -5.83 20.06
CA PRO A 294 29.38 -6.71 20.81
C PRO A 294 28.46 -7.44 19.84
N SER A 295 28.51 -8.77 19.82
CA SER A 295 27.94 -9.61 18.76
C SER A 295 26.44 -9.92 18.86
N ASP A 296 25.75 -9.53 19.93
CA ASP A 296 24.49 -10.20 20.29
C ASP A 296 23.23 -9.32 20.26
N PHE A 297 23.30 -8.07 19.78
CA PHE A 297 22.11 -7.22 19.65
C PHE A 297 22.11 -6.45 18.32
N VAL A 298 21.39 -6.97 17.33
CA VAL A 298 21.17 -6.29 16.04
C VAL A 298 19.98 -5.35 16.19
N ILE A 299 20.23 -4.06 16.47
CA ILE A 299 19.20 -3.05 16.25
C ILE A 299 18.86 -3.10 14.76
N PRO A 300 17.57 -3.24 14.39
CA PRO A 300 17.19 -3.14 12.99
C PRO A 300 17.55 -1.74 12.47
N SER A 301 18.69 -1.62 11.78
CA SER A 301 19.14 -0.33 11.26
C SER A 301 18.06 0.26 10.35
N PRO A 302 17.76 1.58 10.45
CA PRO A 302 16.96 2.30 9.46
C PRO A 302 17.42 1.99 8.04
N ASN A 303 18.72 1.76 7.82
CA ASN A 303 19.27 1.37 6.52
C ASN A 303 18.73 0.02 6.03
N SER A 304 18.46 -0.96 6.90
CA SER A 304 17.88 -2.25 6.52
C SER A 304 16.40 -2.15 6.13
N PHE A 305 15.70 -1.12 6.62
CA PHE A 305 14.30 -0.81 6.28
C PHE A 305 14.20 0.10 5.06
N ILE A 306 15.04 1.14 4.97
CA ILE A 306 15.25 2.00 3.81
C ILE A 306 15.70 1.17 2.60
N ALA A 307 16.70 0.30 2.74
CA ALA A 307 17.12 -0.60 1.65
C ALA A 307 16.02 -1.59 1.25
N ARG A 308 15.19 -2.07 2.20
CA ARG A 308 14.06 -2.99 1.93
C ARG A 308 12.93 -2.36 1.11
N ARG A 309 12.75 -1.04 1.15
CA ARG A 309 11.59 -0.36 0.52
C ARG A 309 11.95 0.68 -0.55
N LEU A 310 13.11 1.34 -0.45
CA LEU A 310 13.54 2.41 -1.36
C LEU A 310 14.49 1.93 -2.48
N GLY A 311 14.98 0.69 -2.42
CA GLY A 311 15.67 0.03 -3.55
C GLY A 311 14.82 -0.08 -4.84
N ALA A 312 13.55 0.31 -4.82
CA ALA A 312 12.65 0.38 -5.98
C ALA A 312 12.66 1.72 -6.72
N PHE A 313 13.28 2.79 -6.19
CA PHE A 313 12.90 4.13 -6.61
C PHE A 313 13.87 4.91 -7.52
N PHE A 314 15.21 4.89 -7.41
CA PHE A 314 16.03 5.78 -8.28
C PHE A 314 17.46 5.32 -8.63
N HIS A 315 17.88 5.64 -9.87
CA HIS A 315 19.23 5.55 -10.45
C HIS A 315 19.61 6.89 -11.15
N PRO A 316 20.90 7.25 -11.24
CA PRO A 316 21.39 8.52 -11.78
C PRO A 316 21.56 8.49 -13.30
N ALA A 317 21.34 9.61 -13.98
CA ALA A 317 21.63 9.81 -15.40
C ALA A 317 22.68 10.92 -15.58
N SER A 318 23.60 10.71 -16.53
CA SER A 318 24.64 11.65 -16.95
C SER A 318 24.32 12.27 -18.32
N HIS A 319 24.30 13.60 -18.34
CA HIS A 319 24.50 14.61 -19.42
C HIS A 319 23.72 14.56 -20.75
N SER A 320 22.89 15.59 -20.95
CA SER A 320 23.19 16.68 -21.91
C SER A 320 22.66 18.01 -21.35
N GLN A 321 23.46 19.06 -21.48
CA GLN A 321 23.19 20.43 -21.01
C GLN A 321 22.08 21.09 -21.85
N GLU A 322 21.31 21.96 -21.18
CA GLU A 322 20.31 22.89 -21.74
C GLU A 322 18.98 22.32 -22.25
N ALA A 323 18.04 22.08 -21.32
CA ALA A 323 16.66 22.59 -21.41
C ALA A 323 15.84 22.23 -20.14
N ALA A 324 15.29 23.27 -19.50
CA ALA A 324 14.19 23.28 -18.54
C ALA A 324 14.26 22.40 -17.26
N ARG A 325 14.09 23.10 -16.13
CA ARG A 325 13.73 22.64 -14.77
C ARG A 325 12.77 21.43 -14.74
N SER A 326 13.28 20.21 -14.94
CA SER A 326 12.48 18.98 -14.87
C SER A 326 12.63 18.31 -13.50
N LEU A 327 11.48 18.03 -12.89
CA LEU A 327 11.29 17.30 -11.64
C LEU A 327 11.88 15.87 -11.72
N PRO A 328 12.18 15.21 -10.59
CA PRO A 328 12.82 13.89 -10.57
C PRO A 328 12.01 12.82 -11.36
N PRO A 329 12.67 11.86 -12.04
CA PRO A 329 12.00 10.92 -12.94
C PRO A 329 11.02 10.00 -12.19
N ALA A 330 9.71 10.10 -12.45
CA ALA A 330 8.72 9.24 -11.82
C ALA A 330 9.09 7.74 -11.91
N VAL A 331 8.79 6.94 -10.89
CA VAL A 331 8.83 5.47 -11.05
C VAL A 331 7.74 5.09 -12.03
N TYR A 332 8.18 4.78 -13.25
CA TYR A 332 7.27 4.44 -14.33
C TYR A 332 6.78 2.99 -14.19
N PRO A 333 5.50 2.71 -14.45
CA PRO A 333 4.96 1.36 -14.49
C PRO A 333 5.64 0.54 -15.60
N ILE A 334 5.80 -0.76 -15.39
CA ILE A 334 6.39 -1.72 -16.35
C ILE A 334 5.75 -1.60 -17.73
N ARG A 335 4.44 -1.40 -17.74
CA ARG A 335 3.66 -1.18 -18.94
C ARG A 335 4.14 0.00 -19.79
N ALA A 336 4.59 1.10 -19.19
CA ALA A 336 5.15 2.22 -19.93
C ALA A 336 6.48 1.87 -20.62
N ILE A 337 7.23 0.91 -20.08
CA ILE A 337 8.45 0.37 -20.72
C ILE A 337 8.05 -0.55 -21.89
N ILE A 338 7.07 -1.44 -21.67
CA ILE A 338 6.59 -2.39 -22.67
C ILE A 338 5.97 -1.65 -23.87
N GLU A 339 5.21 -0.58 -23.62
CA GLU A 339 4.54 0.23 -24.64
C GLU A 339 5.48 1.25 -25.30
N GLY A 340 6.79 1.25 -24.98
CA GLY A 340 7.78 2.13 -25.60
C GLY A 340 7.68 3.61 -25.22
N VAL A 341 6.82 3.94 -24.25
CA VAL A 341 6.63 5.31 -23.73
C VAL A 341 7.88 5.80 -22.98
N GLN A 342 8.66 4.87 -22.41
CA GLN A 342 9.93 5.17 -21.77
C GLN A 342 11.11 4.70 -22.63
N PRO A 343 12.16 5.54 -22.79
CA PRO A 343 13.33 5.12 -23.52
C PRO A 343 13.97 3.91 -22.81
N PRO A 344 14.43 2.91 -23.57
CA PRO A 344 15.14 1.79 -23.00
C PRO A 344 16.33 2.28 -22.17
N ARG A 345 16.60 1.60 -21.05
CA ARG A 345 17.79 1.87 -20.24
C ARG A 345 19.04 1.58 -21.06
N SER A 346 20.13 2.30 -20.77
CA SER A 346 21.41 2.10 -21.47
C SER A 346 21.88 0.65 -21.40
N ARG A 347 22.53 0.18 -22.48
CA ARG A 347 23.09 -1.19 -22.55
C ARG A 347 24.02 -1.50 -21.37
N ALA A 348 24.76 -0.51 -20.88
CA ALA A 348 25.65 -0.63 -19.72
C ALA A 348 24.87 -0.95 -18.43
N TRP A 349 23.73 -0.29 -18.20
CA TRP A 349 22.87 -0.56 -17.06
C TRP A 349 22.30 -1.99 -17.12
N VAL A 350 21.80 -2.39 -18.29
CA VAL A 350 21.25 -3.73 -18.51
C VAL A 350 22.32 -4.79 -18.24
N ALA A 351 23.53 -4.62 -18.79
CA ALA A 351 24.65 -5.53 -18.56
C ALA A 351 25.06 -5.61 -17.07
N ALA A 352 25.09 -4.49 -16.35
CA ALA A 352 25.38 -4.47 -14.92
C ALA A 352 24.34 -5.27 -14.12
N ARG A 353 23.04 -5.08 -14.40
CA ARG A 353 21.95 -5.81 -13.73
C ARG A 353 21.94 -7.30 -14.05
N LEU A 354 22.26 -7.70 -15.28
CA LEU A 354 22.40 -9.11 -15.63
C LEU A 354 23.55 -9.78 -14.86
N ARG A 355 24.69 -9.10 -14.69
CA ARG A 355 25.82 -9.62 -13.89
C ARG A 355 25.44 -9.76 -12.41
N GLU A 356 24.75 -8.78 -11.86
CA GLU A 356 24.25 -8.81 -10.48
C GLU A 356 23.28 -9.98 -10.26
N LEU A 357 22.29 -10.12 -11.17
CA LEU A 357 21.31 -11.19 -11.12
C LEU A 357 21.96 -12.57 -11.23
N ARG A 358 22.96 -12.71 -12.11
CA ARG A 358 23.78 -13.93 -12.21
C ARG A 358 24.48 -14.25 -10.90
N GLY A 359 25.08 -13.24 -10.26
CA GLY A 359 25.72 -13.39 -8.96
C GLY A 359 24.72 -13.83 -7.88
N ALA A 360 23.51 -13.29 -7.88
CA ALA A 360 22.45 -13.67 -6.95
C ALA A 360 21.97 -15.13 -7.15
N ILE A 361 21.80 -15.56 -8.40
CA ILE A 361 21.45 -16.96 -8.74
C ILE A 361 22.54 -17.91 -8.24
N ARG A 362 23.81 -17.62 -8.54
CA ARG A 362 24.95 -18.46 -8.14
C ARG A 362 25.13 -18.56 -6.63
N ARG A 363 24.89 -17.47 -5.89
CA ARG A 363 24.91 -17.45 -4.42
C ARG A 363 23.67 -18.08 -3.79
N ARG A 364 22.73 -18.61 -4.59
CA ARG A 364 21.40 -19.09 -4.15
C ARG A 364 20.64 -18.04 -3.33
N SER A 365 20.98 -16.77 -3.55
CA SER A 365 20.41 -15.67 -2.80
C SER A 365 19.22 -15.09 -3.51
N LEU A 366 18.74 -15.61 -4.64
CA LEU A 366 17.63 -14.98 -5.38
C LEU A 366 16.36 -14.77 -4.52
N THR A 367 16.19 -15.55 -3.45
CA THR A 367 15.09 -15.44 -2.49
C THR A 367 15.32 -14.44 -1.36
N THR A 368 16.58 -14.22 -0.97
CA THR A 368 17.01 -13.25 0.05
C THR A 368 17.48 -11.94 -0.56
N TYR A 369 17.78 -11.95 -1.86
CA TYR A 369 18.06 -10.79 -2.68
C TYR A 369 16.77 -10.00 -2.71
N THR A 370 16.78 -9.00 -1.85
CA THR A 370 15.83 -7.91 -1.78
C THR A 370 16.47 -6.65 -2.38
N PRO A 371 16.93 -6.59 -3.66
CA PRO A 371 16.36 -5.53 -4.45
C PRO A 371 14.88 -5.91 -4.56
N PRO A 372 13.95 -4.96 -4.49
CA PRO A 372 12.56 -5.31 -4.30
C PRO A 372 12.20 -6.26 -5.43
N GLY A 373 11.56 -7.39 -5.12
CA GLY A 373 11.17 -8.39 -6.12
C GLY A 373 10.28 -7.80 -7.24
N SER A 374 9.97 -6.51 -7.19
CA SER A 374 9.49 -5.70 -8.30
C SER A 374 10.50 -5.47 -9.45
N THR A 375 11.80 -5.70 -9.24
CA THR A 375 12.84 -5.31 -10.21
C THR A 375 13.15 -6.37 -11.26
N LEU A 376 12.96 -7.67 -10.97
CA LEU A 376 13.29 -8.72 -11.95
C LEU A 376 12.37 -8.68 -13.17
N HIS A 377 11.06 -8.55 -12.98
CA HIS A 377 10.13 -8.43 -14.11
C HIS A 377 10.26 -7.07 -14.84
N GLN A 378 10.64 -6.00 -14.13
CA GLN A 378 11.03 -4.72 -14.75
C GLN A 378 12.29 -4.86 -15.61
N LEU A 379 13.29 -5.60 -15.12
CA LEU A 379 14.50 -5.91 -15.89
C LEU A 379 14.16 -6.76 -17.11
N MET A 380 13.27 -7.75 -16.97
CA MET A 380 12.77 -8.54 -18.11
C MET A 380 12.11 -7.64 -19.17
N ALA A 381 11.29 -6.67 -18.75
CA ALA A 381 10.67 -5.69 -19.65
C ALA A 381 11.72 -4.79 -20.33
N HIS A 382 12.63 -4.20 -19.57
CA HIS A 382 13.70 -3.35 -20.13
C HIS A 382 14.65 -4.11 -21.05
N TYR A 383 14.94 -5.37 -20.77
CA TYR A 383 15.80 -6.21 -21.60
C TYR A 383 15.07 -6.59 -22.90
N SER A 384 13.80 -7.00 -22.80
CA SER A 384 12.99 -7.40 -23.95
C SER A 384 12.76 -6.24 -24.93
N ALA A 385 12.60 -5.02 -24.41
CA ALA A 385 12.48 -3.80 -25.22
C ALA A 385 13.78 -3.42 -25.98
N ASN A 386 14.95 -3.85 -25.50
CA ASN A 386 16.25 -3.37 -25.99
C ASN A 386 16.84 -4.21 -27.11
N ASP A 387 16.79 -5.54 -26.99
CA ASP A 387 17.71 -6.41 -27.74
C ASP A 387 17.00 -7.33 -28.73
N GLY A 388 15.66 -7.41 -28.69
CA GLY A 388 14.84 -8.32 -29.50
C GLY A 388 15.14 -9.82 -29.31
N GLN A 389 16.31 -10.17 -28.76
CA GLN A 389 16.81 -11.52 -28.57
C GLN A 389 17.06 -11.80 -27.08
N SER A 390 16.29 -12.76 -26.57
CA SER A 390 16.23 -13.18 -25.17
C SER A 390 17.41 -14.03 -24.68
N ARG A 391 18.52 -14.16 -25.43
CA ARG A 391 19.58 -15.14 -25.12
C ARG A 391 20.17 -14.99 -23.71
N GLY A 392 20.43 -13.77 -23.26
CA GLY A 392 20.93 -13.50 -21.90
C GLY A 392 19.93 -13.91 -20.82
N LEU A 393 18.67 -13.52 -20.96
CA LEU A 393 17.60 -13.92 -20.03
C LEU A 393 17.33 -15.42 -20.05
N LEU A 394 17.38 -16.07 -21.23
CA LEU A 394 17.23 -17.52 -21.35
C LEU A 394 18.36 -18.26 -20.63
N HIS A 395 19.60 -17.77 -20.74
CA HIS A 395 20.72 -18.34 -20.01
C HIS A 395 20.54 -18.20 -18.49
N LEU A 396 20.17 -17.00 -18.01
CA LEU A 396 19.91 -16.78 -16.58
C LEU A 396 18.70 -17.57 -16.07
N ARG A 397 17.65 -17.70 -16.88
CA ARG A 397 16.50 -18.57 -16.62
C ARG A 397 16.93 -20.01 -16.42
N LYS A 398 17.73 -20.54 -17.34
CA LYS A 398 18.29 -21.89 -17.24
C LYS A 398 19.15 -22.06 -15.98
N GLU A 399 20.04 -21.11 -15.69
CA GLU A 399 20.84 -21.13 -14.44
C GLU A 399 19.94 -21.10 -13.19
N ALA A 400 18.90 -20.27 -13.17
CA ALA A 400 17.97 -20.16 -12.05
C ALA A 400 17.20 -21.47 -11.81
N LEU A 401 16.64 -22.07 -12.87
CA LEU A 401 15.89 -23.32 -12.81
C LEU A 401 16.75 -24.53 -12.44
N LEU A 402 18.08 -24.46 -12.65
CA LEU A 402 19.02 -25.51 -12.24
C LEU A 402 19.56 -25.32 -10.81
N SER A 403 19.41 -24.14 -10.19
CA SER A 403 20.12 -23.77 -8.96
C SER A 403 19.54 -24.35 -7.66
N SER A 404 18.32 -23.93 -7.28
CA SER A 404 17.60 -24.37 -6.08
C SER A 404 16.09 -24.17 -6.29
N ASP A 405 15.24 -24.92 -5.57
CA ASP A 405 13.79 -24.74 -5.67
C ASP A 405 13.34 -23.32 -5.33
N PRO A 406 13.88 -22.64 -4.29
CA PRO A 406 13.49 -21.27 -3.98
C PRO A 406 13.87 -20.26 -5.08
N SER A 407 15.01 -20.44 -5.75
CA SER A 407 15.43 -19.57 -6.87
C SER A 407 14.58 -19.84 -8.12
N SER A 408 14.30 -21.12 -8.41
CA SER A 408 13.44 -21.53 -9.52
C SER A 408 12.04 -20.95 -9.37
N TYR A 409 11.46 -21.12 -8.18
CA TYR A 409 10.17 -20.54 -7.80
C TYR A 409 10.16 -19.03 -8.01
N THR A 410 11.14 -18.32 -7.44
CA THR A 410 11.21 -16.85 -7.52
C THR A 410 11.31 -16.38 -8.97
N TRP A 411 12.14 -17.03 -9.78
CA TRP A 411 12.26 -16.70 -11.20
C TRP A 411 10.93 -16.86 -11.92
N LEU A 412 10.28 -18.03 -11.79
CA LEU A 412 9.03 -18.35 -12.47
C LEU A 412 7.89 -17.42 -12.06
N CYS A 413 7.77 -17.10 -10.77
CA CYS A 413 6.80 -16.11 -10.31
C CYS A 413 7.04 -14.76 -11.00
N LYS A 414 8.27 -14.25 -11.01
CA LYS A 414 8.59 -12.95 -11.66
C LYS A 414 8.42 -12.98 -13.18
N GLU A 415 8.65 -14.13 -13.81
CA GLU A 415 8.35 -14.32 -15.22
C GLU A 415 6.83 -14.26 -15.48
N MET A 416 5.99 -14.88 -14.64
CA MET A 416 4.54 -14.73 -14.73
C MET A 416 4.09 -13.27 -14.53
N TYR A 417 4.67 -12.54 -13.58
CA TYR A 417 4.39 -11.10 -13.40
C TYR A 417 4.75 -10.28 -14.65
N TYR A 418 5.91 -10.56 -15.25
CA TYR A 418 6.32 -9.91 -16.50
C TYR A 418 5.34 -10.19 -17.64
N LEU A 419 4.93 -11.46 -17.81
CA LEU A 419 3.95 -11.87 -18.82
C LEU A 419 2.57 -11.24 -18.56
N HIS A 420 2.17 -11.10 -17.31
CA HIS A 420 0.93 -10.42 -16.91
C HIS A 420 0.93 -8.94 -17.32
N GLU A 421 2.01 -8.20 -17.01
CA GLU A 421 2.16 -6.81 -17.44
C GLU A 421 2.23 -6.68 -18.96
N SER A 422 2.73 -7.71 -19.65
CA SER A 422 2.77 -7.80 -21.12
C SER A 422 1.46 -8.27 -21.74
N ARG A 423 0.41 -8.56 -20.94
CA ARG A 423 -0.88 -9.13 -21.37
C ARG A 423 -0.77 -10.46 -22.12
N LYS A 424 0.29 -11.22 -21.87
CA LYS A 424 0.53 -12.55 -22.48
C LYS A 424 -0.06 -13.65 -21.61
N PHE A 425 -1.37 -13.65 -21.44
CA PHE A 425 -2.05 -14.53 -20.48
C PHE A 425 -1.95 -16.01 -20.83
N ALA A 426 -1.94 -16.35 -22.12
CA ALA A 426 -1.71 -17.71 -22.60
C ALA A 426 -0.33 -18.25 -22.18
N ASP A 427 0.71 -17.42 -22.26
CA ASP A 427 2.07 -17.78 -21.83
C ASP A 427 2.15 -18.01 -20.33
N ILE A 428 1.37 -17.27 -19.52
CA ILE A 428 1.27 -17.50 -18.07
C ILE A 428 0.69 -18.89 -17.78
N VAL A 429 -0.39 -19.26 -18.46
CA VAL A 429 -1.02 -20.58 -18.31
C VAL A 429 -0.06 -21.70 -18.73
N ALA A 430 0.63 -21.54 -19.86
CA ALA A 430 1.62 -22.51 -20.32
C ALA A 430 2.82 -22.64 -19.36
N LEU A 431 3.34 -21.51 -18.88
CA LEU A 431 4.43 -21.48 -17.90
C LEU A 431 4.00 -22.13 -16.58
N PHE A 432 2.76 -21.89 -16.15
CA PHE A 432 2.17 -22.47 -14.96
C PHE A 432 2.01 -23.98 -15.09
N ASP A 433 1.37 -24.47 -16.16
CA ASP A 433 1.15 -25.91 -16.39
C ASP A 433 2.47 -26.70 -16.39
N ALA A 434 3.53 -26.12 -16.98
CA ALA A 434 4.83 -26.74 -17.05
C ALA A 434 5.56 -26.83 -15.70
N ASN A 435 5.31 -25.92 -14.74
CA ASN A 435 6.18 -25.73 -13.57
C ASN A 435 5.46 -25.69 -12.21
N PHE A 436 4.14 -25.81 -12.18
CA PHE A 436 3.39 -25.75 -10.92
C PHE A 436 2.33 -26.86 -10.85
N ASP A 437 1.97 -27.19 -9.62
CA ASP A 437 0.85 -28.05 -9.27
C ASP A 437 -0.48 -27.30 -9.47
N ASP A 438 -1.43 -27.91 -10.16
CA ASP A 438 -2.75 -27.35 -10.49
C ASP A 438 -3.83 -27.71 -9.46
N ALA A 439 -3.49 -28.40 -8.36
CA ALA A 439 -4.45 -28.85 -7.34
C ALA A 439 -5.30 -27.74 -6.70
N PHE A 440 -4.87 -26.47 -6.73
CA PHE A 440 -5.64 -25.34 -6.20
C PHE A 440 -6.48 -24.61 -7.26
N LEU A 441 -6.35 -24.97 -8.54
CA LEU A 441 -7.12 -24.37 -9.63
C LEU A 441 -8.47 -25.08 -9.79
N PRO A 442 -9.50 -24.38 -10.28
CA PRO A 442 -10.82 -24.97 -10.46
C PRO A 442 -10.76 -25.97 -11.63
N PRO A 443 -11.08 -27.25 -11.41
CA PRO A 443 -10.78 -28.31 -12.39
C PRO A 443 -11.47 -28.13 -13.75
N HIS A 444 -12.67 -27.56 -13.78
CA HIS A 444 -13.41 -27.36 -15.02
C HIS A 444 -12.83 -26.21 -15.86
N PRO A 445 -12.78 -24.95 -15.39
CA PRO A 445 -12.19 -23.86 -16.15
C PRO A 445 -10.73 -24.10 -16.56
N TRP A 446 -9.94 -24.70 -15.66
CA TRP A 446 -8.56 -25.05 -15.96
C TRP A 446 -8.44 -25.99 -17.15
N ARG A 447 -9.20 -27.10 -17.17
CA ARG A 447 -9.15 -28.08 -18.27
C ARG A 447 -9.57 -27.48 -19.60
N VAL A 448 -10.63 -26.67 -19.60
CA VAL A 448 -11.15 -26.06 -20.82
C VAL A 448 -10.15 -25.05 -21.40
N ILE A 449 -9.66 -24.11 -20.58
CA ILE A 449 -8.68 -23.09 -21.02
C ILE A 449 -7.37 -23.77 -21.43
N ARG A 450 -6.89 -24.74 -20.64
CA ARG A 450 -5.69 -25.50 -20.98
C ARG A 450 -5.83 -26.20 -22.33
N GLY A 451 -6.96 -26.87 -22.57
CA GLY A 451 -7.25 -27.57 -23.83
C GLY A 451 -7.28 -26.63 -25.04
N ALA A 452 -7.83 -25.43 -24.87
CA ALA A 452 -7.87 -24.40 -25.91
C ALA A 452 -6.49 -23.83 -26.30
N LEU A 453 -5.49 -23.94 -25.42
CA LEU A 453 -4.15 -23.37 -25.63
C LEU A 453 -3.11 -24.35 -26.23
N ILE A 454 -3.50 -25.61 -26.50
CA ILE A 454 -2.62 -26.66 -27.05
C ILE A 454 -2.56 -26.53 -28.58
N PRO A 455 -1.91 -25.49 -29.11
CA PRO A 455 -0.69 -25.74 -29.88
C PRO A 455 0.33 -24.61 -29.73
N ILE A 456 0.36 -23.91 -28.59
CA ILE A 456 1.45 -22.95 -28.34
C ILE A 456 2.74 -23.74 -28.22
N ASP A 457 3.76 -23.29 -28.96
CA ASP A 457 5.08 -23.91 -29.12
C ASP A 457 5.86 -23.90 -27.77
N LEU A 458 5.35 -24.72 -26.83
CA LEU A 458 5.76 -24.87 -25.42
C LEU A 458 7.25 -25.16 -25.27
N TRP A 459 7.88 -25.64 -26.34
CA TRP A 459 9.31 -25.95 -26.41
C TRP A 459 10.21 -24.72 -26.26
N ARG A 460 9.75 -23.50 -26.60
CA ARG A 460 10.51 -22.28 -26.30
C ARG A 460 10.51 -21.95 -24.81
N THR A 461 9.49 -22.38 -24.08
CA THR A 461 9.28 -22.11 -22.65
C THR A 461 9.78 -23.23 -21.75
N VAL A 462 9.90 -24.49 -22.20
CA VAL A 462 10.27 -25.62 -21.34
C VAL A 462 11.62 -26.20 -21.75
N GLN A 463 12.72 -25.60 -21.29
CA GLN A 463 14.08 -26.16 -21.47
C GLN A 463 14.60 -26.94 -20.24
N THR A 464 13.74 -27.21 -19.25
CA THR A 464 14.09 -27.97 -18.05
C THR A 464 12.96 -28.95 -17.71
N VAL A 465 13.32 -30.04 -17.02
CA VAL A 465 12.37 -31.04 -16.53
C VAL A 465 11.28 -30.35 -15.70
N PRO A 466 9.98 -30.60 -15.99
CA PRO A 466 8.88 -30.08 -15.19
C PRO A 466 9.09 -30.37 -13.71
N ARG A 467 9.12 -29.32 -12.89
CA ARG A 467 9.03 -29.45 -11.44
C ARG A 467 7.62 -29.05 -11.08
N LYS A 468 6.78 -29.95 -10.55
CA LYS A 468 5.43 -29.59 -10.09
C LYS A 468 5.53 -28.90 -8.72
N MET A 469 5.96 -27.64 -8.73
CA MET A 469 6.12 -26.83 -7.51
C MET A 469 4.76 -26.35 -6.99
N LYS A 470 4.62 -26.23 -5.68
CA LYS A 470 3.44 -25.58 -5.08
C LYS A 470 3.59 -24.06 -5.20
N ILE A 471 2.63 -23.40 -5.85
CA ILE A 471 2.58 -21.94 -5.85
C ILE A 471 2.13 -21.42 -4.48
N SER A 472 2.51 -20.20 -4.12
CA SER A 472 2.00 -19.57 -2.89
C SER A 472 0.66 -18.92 -3.20
N ASN A 473 -0.23 -18.83 -2.21
CA ASN A 473 -1.49 -18.09 -2.36
C ASN A 473 -1.26 -16.62 -2.79
N ALA A 474 -0.13 -16.03 -2.36
CA ALA A 474 0.25 -14.66 -2.66
C ALA A 474 0.61 -14.43 -4.14
N ASP A 475 1.05 -15.47 -4.85
CA ASP A 475 1.41 -15.43 -6.28
C ASP A 475 0.38 -16.12 -7.18
N ALA A 476 -0.47 -16.99 -6.61
CA ALA A 476 -1.54 -17.69 -7.31
C ALA A 476 -2.49 -16.74 -8.06
N TRP A 477 -2.69 -15.52 -7.57
CA TRP A 477 -3.58 -14.57 -8.23
C TRP A 477 -3.19 -14.27 -9.68
N VAL A 478 -1.90 -14.36 -10.04
CA VAL A 478 -1.44 -14.06 -11.40
C VAL A 478 -2.01 -15.08 -12.39
N ILE A 479 -2.04 -16.36 -12.02
CA ILE A 479 -2.64 -17.41 -12.86
C ILE A 479 -4.17 -17.30 -12.86
N TRP A 480 -4.81 -17.01 -11.72
CA TRP A 480 -6.26 -16.75 -11.67
C TRP A 480 -6.67 -15.59 -12.57
N ASN A 481 -5.91 -14.49 -12.54
CA ASN A 481 -6.12 -13.34 -13.41
C ASN A 481 -6.00 -13.74 -14.90
N ALA A 482 -4.97 -14.52 -15.24
CA ALA A 482 -4.78 -15.02 -16.60
C ALA A 482 -5.96 -15.89 -17.06
N LEU A 483 -6.47 -16.78 -16.21
CA LEU A 483 -7.63 -17.62 -16.53
C LEU A 483 -8.87 -16.79 -16.81
N VAL A 484 -9.15 -15.77 -15.99
CA VAL A 484 -10.29 -14.86 -16.19
C VAL A 484 -10.15 -14.03 -17.47
N ARG A 485 -8.94 -13.56 -17.77
CA ARG A 485 -8.66 -12.80 -18.99
C ARG A 485 -8.86 -13.65 -20.24
N LEU A 486 -8.41 -14.91 -20.18
CA LEU A 486 -8.58 -15.86 -21.27
C LEU A 486 -10.04 -16.30 -21.41
N SER A 487 -10.76 -16.57 -20.32
CA SER A 487 -12.17 -16.97 -20.40
C SER A 487 -13.04 -15.91 -21.08
N ALA A 488 -12.74 -14.63 -20.89
CA ALA A 488 -13.43 -13.55 -21.59
C ALA A 488 -12.99 -13.36 -23.06
N SER A 489 -11.84 -13.90 -23.46
CA SER A 489 -11.25 -13.70 -24.79
C SER A 489 -11.39 -14.91 -25.72
N ILE A 490 -11.84 -16.07 -25.22
CA ILE A 490 -12.04 -17.28 -26.03
C ILE A 490 -13.38 -17.15 -26.77
N ALA A 491 -13.38 -16.40 -27.87
CA ALA A 491 -14.57 -16.25 -28.72
C ALA A 491 -14.76 -17.41 -29.72
N ASP A 492 -13.68 -18.13 -30.06
CA ASP A 492 -13.65 -19.09 -31.18
C ASP A 492 -13.90 -20.56 -30.80
N VAL A 493 -13.90 -20.89 -29.51
CA VAL A 493 -14.18 -22.26 -29.05
C VAL A 493 -15.66 -22.31 -28.70
N ASP A 494 -16.33 -23.41 -29.05
CA ASP A 494 -17.76 -23.73 -28.82
C ASP A 494 -18.12 -23.86 -27.31
N VAL A 495 -17.48 -23.03 -26.49
CA VAL A 495 -17.45 -23.01 -25.04
C VAL A 495 -18.11 -21.73 -24.59
N ASP A 496 -19.08 -21.88 -23.72
CA ASP A 496 -19.75 -20.75 -23.08
C ASP A 496 -18.79 -20.00 -22.14
N SER A 497 -18.22 -18.90 -22.66
CA SER A 497 -17.32 -18.00 -21.93
C SER A 497 -17.94 -17.48 -20.63
N LEU A 498 -19.27 -17.32 -20.60
CA LEU A 498 -20.00 -16.87 -19.43
C LEU A 498 -20.02 -17.94 -18.34
N SER A 499 -20.33 -19.18 -18.71
CA SER A 499 -20.27 -20.33 -17.80
C SER A 499 -18.86 -20.53 -17.23
N LEU A 500 -17.81 -20.41 -18.05
CA LEU A 500 -16.43 -20.47 -17.56
C LEU A 500 -16.11 -19.38 -16.53
N LEU A 501 -16.57 -18.16 -16.79
CA LEU A 501 -16.33 -17.03 -15.91
C LEU A 501 -17.11 -17.16 -14.59
N GLU A 502 -18.34 -17.68 -14.63
CA GLU A 502 -19.13 -18.01 -13.43
C GLU A 502 -18.46 -19.07 -12.57
N ASP A 503 -17.93 -20.13 -13.18
CA ASP A 503 -17.18 -21.16 -12.46
C ASP A 503 -15.93 -20.57 -11.79
N LEU A 504 -15.19 -19.71 -12.51
CA LEU A 504 -14.03 -18.99 -11.95
C LEU A 504 -14.44 -18.06 -10.81
N HIS A 505 -15.57 -17.36 -10.95
CA HIS A 505 -16.12 -16.48 -9.94
C HIS A 505 -16.49 -17.25 -8.67
N HIS A 506 -17.31 -18.29 -8.78
CA HIS A 506 -17.70 -19.14 -7.66
C HIS A 506 -16.51 -19.78 -6.97
N SER A 507 -15.53 -20.26 -7.75
CA SER A 507 -14.32 -20.86 -7.19
C SER A 507 -13.46 -19.84 -6.46
N THR A 508 -13.39 -18.60 -6.95
CA THR A 508 -12.67 -17.50 -6.29
C THR A 508 -13.34 -17.12 -4.98
N VAL A 509 -14.67 -17.00 -4.96
CA VAL A 509 -15.45 -16.69 -3.74
C VAL A 509 -15.30 -17.82 -2.72
N HIS A 510 -15.43 -19.07 -3.14
CA HIS A 510 -15.26 -20.24 -2.28
C HIS A 510 -13.82 -20.34 -1.73
N PHE A 511 -12.82 -20.07 -2.55
CA PHE A 511 -11.44 -20.03 -2.09
C PHE A 511 -11.22 -18.92 -1.07
N ALA A 512 -11.73 -17.71 -1.33
CA ALA A 512 -11.62 -16.57 -0.43
C ALA A 512 -12.33 -16.80 0.91
N SER A 513 -13.50 -17.42 0.92
CA SER A 513 -14.26 -17.73 2.14
C SER A 513 -13.58 -18.77 3.04
N ASN A 514 -12.75 -19.64 2.46
CA ASN A 514 -12.04 -20.68 3.20
C ASN A 514 -10.70 -20.22 3.80
N LEU A 515 -10.22 -19.02 3.48
CA LEU A 515 -8.98 -18.50 4.04
C LEU A 515 -9.18 -18.08 5.49
N ARG A 516 -8.18 -18.40 6.33
CA ARG A 516 -8.14 -17.87 7.68
C ARG A 516 -7.98 -16.35 7.62
N SER A 517 -8.65 -15.61 8.52
CA SER A 517 -8.59 -14.14 8.52
C SER A 517 -7.15 -13.58 8.60
N SER A 518 -6.21 -14.33 9.19
CA SER A 518 -4.78 -13.98 9.24
C SER A 518 -4.08 -14.09 7.89
N GLU A 519 -4.41 -15.11 7.09
CA GLU A 519 -3.82 -15.34 5.76
C GLU A 519 -4.38 -14.34 4.75
N PHE A 520 -5.67 -14.05 4.82
CA PHE A 520 -6.30 -13.03 3.98
C PHE A 520 -5.69 -11.64 4.23
N ARG A 521 -5.52 -11.24 5.49
CA ARG A 521 -4.89 -9.94 5.86
C ARG A 521 -3.45 -9.81 5.38
N ALA A 522 -2.75 -10.90 5.15
CA ALA A 522 -1.40 -10.87 4.62
C ALA A 522 -1.36 -10.52 3.13
N PHE A 523 -2.42 -10.81 2.36
CA PHE A 523 -2.44 -10.67 0.90
C PHE A 523 -3.74 -10.07 0.30
N PRO A 524 -4.31 -8.99 0.86
CA PRO A 524 -5.59 -8.45 0.40
C PRO A 524 -5.55 -7.99 -1.07
N THR A 525 -4.39 -7.52 -1.53
CA THR A 525 -4.21 -7.01 -2.90
C THR A 525 -4.36 -8.08 -3.97
N SER A 526 -3.94 -9.31 -3.69
CA SER A 526 -3.94 -10.42 -4.65
C SER A 526 -5.37 -10.87 -4.97
N TYR A 527 -6.22 -11.03 -3.96
CA TYR A 527 -7.63 -11.39 -4.14
C TYR A 527 -8.45 -10.28 -4.79
N THR A 528 -8.23 -9.05 -4.34
CA THR A 528 -8.87 -7.86 -4.93
C THR A 528 -8.52 -7.75 -6.42
N ALA A 529 -7.31 -8.13 -6.83
CA ALA A 529 -6.90 -8.15 -8.24
C ALA A 529 -7.62 -9.22 -9.07
N VAL A 530 -7.84 -10.44 -8.54
CA VAL A 530 -8.61 -11.50 -9.24
C VAL A 530 -10.06 -11.08 -9.41
N LEU A 531 -10.70 -10.60 -8.35
CA LEU A 531 -12.11 -10.20 -8.38
C LEU A 531 -12.33 -8.97 -9.26
N ARG A 532 -11.39 -8.02 -9.24
CA ARG A 532 -11.37 -6.93 -10.23
C ARG A 532 -11.32 -7.47 -11.66
N SER A 533 -10.52 -8.49 -11.92
CA SER A 533 -10.50 -9.13 -13.25
C SER A 533 -11.80 -9.87 -13.57
N ILE A 534 -12.47 -10.48 -12.59
CA ILE A 534 -13.79 -11.12 -12.79
C ILE A 534 -14.83 -10.07 -13.17
N ILE A 535 -14.88 -8.95 -12.45
CA ILE A 535 -15.75 -7.81 -12.75
C ILE A 535 -15.46 -7.26 -14.15
N TRP A 536 -14.17 -7.12 -14.49
CA TRP A 536 -13.78 -6.74 -15.84
C TRP A 536 -14.27 -7.77 -16.87
N GLY A 537 -14.10 -9.07 -16.62
CA GLY A 537 -14.51 -10.15 -17.52
C GLY A 537 -16.02 -10.15 -17.77
N TYR A 538 -16.84 -9.97 -16.73
CA TYR A 538 -18.28 -9.81 -16.89
C TYR A 538 -18.60 -8.57 -17.71
N GLY A 539 -17.81 -7.51 -17.53
CA GLY A 539 -17.92 -6.30 -18.32
C GLY A 539 -17.66 -6.49 -19.81
N GLU A 540 -16.65 -7.26 -20.19
CA GLU A 540 -16.37 -7.60 -21.60
C GLU A 540 -17.49 -8.46 -22.21
N LEU A 541 -18.13 -9.30 -21.39
CA LEU A 541 -19.30 -10.09 -21.79
C LEU A 541 -20.62 -9.31 -21.72
N SER A 542 -20.60 -8.02 -21.40
CA SER A 542 -21.79 -7.16 -21.23
C SER A 542 -22.77 -7.61 -20.11
N GLU A 543 -22.28 -8.36 -19.13
CA GLU A 543 -23.04 -8.93 -18.01
C GLU A 543 -22.91 -8.06 -16.74
N ILE A 544 -23.41 -6.82 -16.81
CA ILE A 544 -23.22 -5.80 -15.77
C ILE A 544 -23.82 -6.24 -14.42
N ASP A 545 -24.98 -6.89 -14.42
CA ASP A 545 -25.63 -7.34 -13.20
C ASP A 545 -24.78 -8.37 -12.45
N LYS A 546 -24.10 -9.26 -13.18
CA LYS A 546 -23.17 -10.24 -12.61
C LYS A 546 -21.89 -9.58 -12.10
N ALA A 547 -21.42 -8.53 -12.77
CA ALA A 547 -20.30 -7.72 -12.28
C ALA A 547 -20.64 -7.03 -10.94
N VAL A 548 -21.85 -6.48 -10.80
CA VAL A 548 -22.35 -5.89 -9.56
C VAL A 548 -22.54 -6.94 -8.46
N ALA A 549 -23.04 -8.13 -8.81
CA ALA A 549 -23.13 -9.26 -7.89
C ALA A 549 -21.74 -9.68 -7.37
N ALA A 550 -20.75 -9.81 -8.26
CA ALA A 550 -19.38 -10.15 -7.87
C ALA A 550 -18.74 -9.12 -6.92
N ALA A 551 -19.05 -7.83 -7.10
CA ALA A 551 -18.63 -6.80 -6.16
C ALA A 551 -19.39 -6.84 -4.82
N SER A 552 -20.64 -7.31 -4.84
CA SER A 552 -21.45 -7.49 -3.63
C SER A 552 -20.98 -8.69 -2.81
N ASP A 553 -20.56 -9.78 -3.47
CA ASP A 553 -20.00 -10.97 -2.80
C ASP A 553 -18.74 -10.62 -1.99
N LEU A 554 -17.91 -9.72 -2.50
CA LEU A 554 -16.80 -9.14 -1.74
C LEU A 554 -17.25 -8.45 -0.44
N SER A 555 -18.41 -7.76 -0.48
CA SER A 555 -18.96 -7.09 0.70
C SER A 555 -19.38 -8.10 1.75
N LEU A 556 -20.01 -9.19 1.30
CA LEU A 556 -20.53 -10.26 2.14
C LEU A 556 -19.44 -11.08 2.82
N ILE A 557 -18.25 -11.19 2.23
CA ILE A 557 -17.09 -11.84 2.86
C ILE A 557 -16.56 -11.00 4.06
N GLY A 558 -17.16 -9.83 4.35
CA GLY A 558 -16.87 -9.04 5.56
C GLY A 558 -15.52 -8.33 5.51
N GLN A 559 -14.99 -8.13 4.30
CA GLN A 559 -13.60 -7.75 4.04
C GLN A 559 -13.48 -6.47 3.18
N LEU A 560 -14.60 -5.82 2.89
CA LEU A 560 -14.65 -4.53 2.21
C LEU A 560 -14.38 -3.38 3.18
N ASP A 561 -13.13 -3.26 3.62
CA ASP A 561 -12.68 -1.98 4.14
C ASP A 561 -12.47 -0.99 2.98
N LEU A 562 -12.33 0.30 3.28
CA LEU A 562 -12.07 1.40 2.32
C LEU A 562 -10.86 1.15 1.38
N THR A 563 -10.09 0.08 1.60
CA THR A 563 -9.01 -0.41 0.73
C THR A 563 -9.48 -1.13 -0.54
N THR A 564 -10.78 -1.43 -0.68
CA THR A 564 -11.37 -2.11 -1.86
C THR A 564 -11.76 -1.14 -2.98
N VAL A 565 -11.21 0.06 -2.89
CA VAL A 565 -11.30 1.17 -3.83
C VAL A 565 -11.13 0.73 -5.30
N GLY A 566 -10.23 -0.21 -5.60
CA GLY A 566 -9.97 -0.66 -6.98
C GLY A 566 -11.11 -1.43 -7.64
N VAL A 567 -12.01 -2.04 -6.84
CA VAL A 567 -13.18 -2.77 -7.33
C VAL A 567 -14.26 -1.80 -7.80
N PHE A 568 -14.53 -0.76 -7.00
CA PHE A 568 -15.46 0.29 -7.38
C PHE A 568 -14.94 1.14 -8.55
N ASP A 569 -13.62 1.34 -8.66
CA ASP A 569 -13.03 1.98 -9.84
C ASP A 569 -13.38 1.21 -11.13
N GLU A 570 -13.30 -0.13 -11.08
CA GLU A 570 -13.63 -0.98 -12.22
C GLU A 570 -15.13 -1.00 -12.51
N LEU A 571 -15.99 -1.07 -11.48
CA LEU A 571 -17.45 -0.96 -11.65
C LEU A 571 -17.86 0.39 -12.23
N ALA A 572 -17.28 1.50 -11.75
CA ALA A 572 -17.55 2.82 -12.30
C ALA A 572 -17.14 2.90 -13.78
N GLY A 573 -15.96 2.35 -14.12
CA GLY A 573 -15.52 2.20 -15.50
C GLY A 573 -16.45 1.35 -16.35
N LEU A 574 -16.99 0.26 -15.80
CA LEU A 574 -17.92 -0.61 -16.49
C LEU A 574 -19.26 0.10 -16.77
N HIS A 575 -19.84 0.77 -15.79
CA HIS A 575 -21.04 1.58 -16.00
C HIS A 575 -20.80 2.72 -17.00
N ALA A 576 -19.59 3.31 -17.01
CA ALA A 576 -19.23 4.30 -18.02
C ALA A 576 -19.15 3.68 -19.43
N ARG A 577 -18.51 2.50 -19.58
CA ARG A 577 -18.42 1.76 -20.85
C ARG A 577 -19.77 1.36 -21.41
N SER A 578 -20.75 1.05 -20.56
CA SER A 578 -22.11 0.71 -20.98
C SER A 578 -23.02 1.91 -21.20
N GLY A 579 -22.51 3.14 -21.05
CA GLY A 579 -23.27 4.37 -21.19
C GLY A 579 -24.21 4.69 -20.03
N ASN A 580 -24.14 3.95 -18.92
CA ASN A 580 -24.91 4.23 -17.71
C ASN A 580 -24.25 5.36 -16.89
N VAL A 581 -24.39 6.59 -17.38
CA VAL A 581 -23.78 7.80 -16.79
C VAL A 581 -24.22 8.00 -15.34
N ALA A 582 -25.50 7.74 -15.03
CA ALA A 582 -26.07 7.95 -13.69
C ALA A 582 -25.42 7.04 -12.64
N ALA A 583 -25.33 5.73 -12.90
CA ALA A 583 -24.71 4.78 -11.98
C ALA A 583 -23.21 5.04 -11.82
N ALA A 584 -22.50 5.33 -12.91
CA ALA A 584 -21.08 5.65 -12.88
C ALA A 584 -20.80 6.91 -12.03
N THR A 585 -21.63 7.95 -12.17
CA THR A 585 -21.52 9.20 -11.39
C THR A 585 -21.83 8.97 -9.91
N GLN A 586 -22.85 8.17 -9.59
CA GLN A 586 -23.20 7.83 -8.21
C GLN A 586 -22.04 7.11 -7.50
N ILE A 587 -21.38 6.16 -8.18
CA ILE A 587 -20.21 5.46 -7.63
C ILE A 587 -19.06 6.46 -7.42
N LEU A 588 -18.77 7.32 -8.39
CA LEU A 588 -17.74 8.35 -8.25
C LEU A 588 -17.98 9.26 -7.03
N GLU A 589 -19.19 9.76 -6.86
CA GLU A 589 -19.56 10.61 -5.71
C GLU A 589 -19.39 9.89 -4.39
N SER A 590 -19.73 8.59 -4.33
CA SER A 590 -19.52 7.79 -3.12
C SER A 590 -18.03 7.65 -2.77
N LEU A 591 -17.16 7.55 -3.77
CA LEU A 591 -15.72 7.43 -3.59
C LEU A 591 -15.06 8.77 -3.29
N GLU A 592 -15.53 9.87 -3.87
CA GLU A 592 -15.04 11.22 -3.59
C GLU A 592 -15.30 11.65 -2.15
N LYS A 593 -16.34 11.11 -1.48
CA LYS A 593 -16.56 11.31 -0.03
C LYS A 593 -15.40 10.81 0.83
N VAL A 594 -14.68 9.79 0.36
CA VAL A 594 -13.45 9.27 0.99
C VAL A 594 -12.24 10.10 0.55
N GLY A 595 -12.29 10.63 -0.67
CA GLY A 595 -11.33 11.57 -1.23
C GLY A 595 -11.21 11.38 -2.75
N PRO A 596 -10.99 12.46 -3.53
CA PRO A 596 -10.85 12.34 -4.98
C PRO A 596 -9.55 11.59 -5.33
N ARG A 597 -9.63 10.66 -6.28
CA ARG A 597 -8.51 9.80 -6.68
C ARG A 597 -8.31 9.82 -8.18
N LEU A 598 -7.09 10.11 -8.62
CA LEU A 598 -6.77 10.19 -10.05
C LEU A 598 -7.13 8.93 -10.87
N PRO A 599 -6.91 7.68 -10.38
CA PRO A 599 -7.20 6.49 -11.17
C PRO A 599 -8.67 6.30 -11.58
N ILE A 600 -9.64 6.67 -10.74
CA ILE A 600 -11.06 6.48 -11.09
C ILE A 600 -11.49 7.38 -12.25
N TYR A 601 -11.05 8.64 -12.26
CA TYR A 601 -11.34 9.55 -13.37
C TYR A 601 -10.81 8.98 -14.68
N GLY A 602 -9.61 8.40 -14.68
CA GLY A 602 -9.01 7.80 -15.88
C GLY A 602 -9.81 6.61 -16.39
N VAL A 603 -10.19 5.70 -15.48
CA VAL A 603 -10.98 4.50 -15.82
C VAL A 603 -12.39 4.87 -16.33
N MET A 604 -13.04 5.87 -15.74
CA MET A 604 -14.35 6.35 -16.19
C MET A 604 -14.26 7.13 -17.51
N MET A 605 -13.25 7.98 -17.70
CA MET A 605 -13.02 8.68 -18.98
C MET A 605 -12.75 7.67 -20.10
N ASP A 606 -11.87 6.68 -19.89
CA ASP A 606 -11.65 5.57 -20.82
C ASP A 606 -13.00 4.90 -21.19
N GLY A 607 -13.85 4.69 -20.18
CA GLY A 607 -15.16 4.09 -20.38
C GLY A 607 -16.13 4.93 -21.20
N TYR A 608 -16.25 6.22 -20.91
CA TYR A 608 -17.09 7.13 -21.67
C TYR A 608 -16.58 7.34 -23.11
N ILE A 609 -15.27 7.39 -23.32
CA ILE A 609 -14.67 7.43 -24.67
C ILE A 609 -15.07 6.18 -25.45
N HIS A 610 -14.97 4.99 -24.84
CA HIS A 610 -15.38 3.74 -25.47
C HIS A 610 -16.87 3.69 -25.81
N ALA A 611 -17.72 4.27 -24.95
CA ALA A 611 -19.17 4.39 -25.18
C ALA A 611 -19.55 5.50 -26.19
N GLY A 612 -18.59 6.26 -26.72
CA GLY A 612 -18.85 7.42 -27.59
C GLY A 612 -19.45 8.63 -26.88
N LEU A 613 -19.42 8.67 -25.54
CA LEU A 613 -19.96 9.75 -24.70
C LEU A 613 -18.90 10.83 -24.41
N ILE A 614 -18.34 11.41 -25.47
CA ILE A 614 -17.19 12.34 -25.37
C ILE A 614 -17.49 13.57 -24.49
N ALA A 615 -18.73 14.10 -24.57
CA ALA A 615 -19.16 15.23 -23.75
C ALA A 615 -19.09 14.94 -22.23
N GLU A 616 -19.44 13.71 -21.81
CA GLU A 616 -19.35 13.32 -20.39
C GLU A 616 -17.91 13.10 -19.95
N ALA A 617 -17.05 12.58 -20.83
CA ALA A 617 -15.62 12.46 -20.57
C ALA A 617 -14.95 13.84 -20.39
N LEU A 618 -15.30 14.84 -21.19
CA LEU A 618 -14.80 16.23 -21.05
C LEU A 618 -15.26 16.89 -19.75
N LYS A 619 -16.53 16.70 -19.35
CA LYS A 619 -17.02 17.16 -18.03
C LYS A 619 -16.24 16.50 -16.90
N LEU A 620 -15.93 15.22 -17.03
CA LEU A 620 -15.18 14.47 -16.04
C LEU A 620 -13.71 14.93 -15.97
N GLU A 621 -13.08 15.29 -17.09
CA GLU A 621 -11.74 15.92 -17.12
C GLU A 621 -11.75 17.25 -16.34
N ALA A 622 -12.75 18.11 -16.57
CA ALA A 622 -12.88 19.38 -15.87
C ALA A 622 -13.06 19.18 -14.35
N ARG A 623 -13.90 18.22 -13.94
CA ARG A 623 -14.06 17.82 -12.53
C ARG A 623 -12.74 17.31 -11.96
N MET A 624 -12.04 16.42 -12.66
CA MET A 624 -10.75 15.88 -12.23
C MET A 624 -9.73 17.00 -12.00
N LYS A 625 -9.60 17.98 -12.91
CA LYS A 625 -8.65 19.10 -12.74
C LYS A 625 -8.96 19.99 -11.54
N ARG A 626 -10.24 20.08 -11.16
CA ARG A 626 -10.69 20.85 -9.99
C ARG A 626 -10.44 20.09 -8.68
N GLU A 627 -10.78 18.80 -8.63
CA GLU A 627 -10.73 18.01 -7.40
C GLU A 627 -9.35 17.36 -7.15
N CYS A 628 -8.57 17.09 -8.20
CA CYS A 628 -7.27 16.42 -8.12
C CYS A 628 -6.11 17.32 -8.56
N LYS A 629 -4.97 17.18 -7.89
CA LYS A 629 -3.68 17.72 -8.38
C LYS A 629 -3.11 16.80 -9.47
N TYR A 630 -3.57 16.98 -10.70
CA TYR A 630 -2.98 16.32 -11.87
C TYR A 630 -1.75 17.10 -12.36
N ILE A 631 -0.65 16.37 -12.61
CA ILE A 631 0.59 16.91 -13.16
C ILE A 631 0.88 16.11 -14.44
N PRO A 632 0.86 16.74 -15.63
CA PRO A 632 1.17 16.07 -16.89
C PRO A 632 2.51 15.32 -16.85
N GLY A 633 2.56 14.12 -17.43
CA GLY A 633 3.76 13.28 -17.49
C GLY A 633 4.02 12.44 -16.23
N ARG A 634 3.33 12.73 -15.12
CA ARG A 634 3.50 11.97 -13.87
C ARG A 634 2.67 10.68 -13.85
N ASN A 635 1.57 10.63 -14.62
CA ASN A 635 0.72 9.46 -14.72
C ASN A 635 0.42 9.16 -16.19
N TRP A 636 1.29 8.33 -16.79
CA TRP A 636 1.22 7.99 -18.20
C TRP A 636 -0.16 7.44 -18.63
N ARG A 637 -0.86 6.70 -17.75
CA ARG A 637 -2.18 6.16 -18.08
C ARG A 637 -3.18 7.30 -18.24
N MET A 638 -3.18 8.23 -17.28
CA MET A 638 -4.02 9.42 -17.38
C MET A 638 -3.64 10.27 -18.59
N ASP A 639 -2.36 10.45 -18.86
CA ASP A 639 -1.87 11.18 -20.02
C ASP A 639 -2.38 10.55 -21.34
N ALA A 640 -2.33 9.21 -21.44
CA ALA A 640 -2.85 8.46 -22.57
C ALA A 640 -4.38 8.59 -22.70
N THR A 641 -5.13 8.50 -21.59
CA THR A 641 -6.59 8.73 -21.58
C THR A 641 -6.93 10.14 -22.06
N LEU A 642 -6.22 11.17 -21.58
CA LEU A 642 -6.44 12.55 -22.00
C LEU A 642 -6.04 12.78 -23.47
N GLN A 643 -5.02 12.10 -23.96
CA GLN A 643 -4.66 12.12 -25.38
C GLN A 643 -5.75 11.45 -26.24
N ALA A 644 -6.26 10.29 -25.81
CA ALA A 644 -7.37 9.62 -26.48
C ALA A 644 -8.63 10.51 -26.49
N LEU A 645 -8.92 11.18 -25.37
CA LEU A 645 -10.03 12.12 -25.25
C LEU A 645 -9.92 13.27 -26.26
N ARG A 646 -8.74 13.89 -26.37
CA ARG A 646 -8.48 14.96 -27.34
C ARG A 646 -8.62 14.49 -28.79
N THR A 647 -8.21 13.25 -29.07
CA THR A 647 -8.30 12.65 -30.40
C THR A 647 -9.76 12.32 -30.77
N ALA A 648 -10.59 12.02 -29.79
CA ALA A 648 -12.01 11.73 -29.99
C ALA A 648 -12.90 12.99 -30.07
N ASP A 649 -12.40 14.14 -29.64
CA ASP A 649 -13.09 15.44 -29.71
C ASP A 649 -12.89 16.15 -31.06
N THR A 650 -11.79 15.83 -31.76
CA THR A 650 -11.50 16.28 -33.14
C THR A 650 -12.21 15.41 -34.16
#